data_AF-A0A7Y6NQB3-F1
#
_entry.id   AF-A0A7Y6NQB3-F1
#
_cell.length_a   1.000
_cell.length_b   1.000
_cell.length_c   1.000
_cell.angle_alpha   90.00
_cell.angle_beta   90.00
_cell.angle_gamma   90.00
#
_symmetry.space_group_name_H-M   'P 1'
#
loop_
_entity.id
_entity.type
_entity.pdbx_description
1 polymer ?
#
loop_
_entity_poly.entity_id
_entity_poly.type
_entity_poly.pdbx_seq_one_letter_code
_entity_poly.pdbx_strand_id
1 'polypeptide(L)'
;MPPARRPRIDPPGTPEAFPARLTPMAAQLVEAPFRDPDWLFEPKLDGYRMLAFVQGEVVRLVSRRAIDYTRLFPSIVAELRWTTNGDRIVDGEIVALGPDGRPSFNALQNRAGLSGDAEIAAAERRAPALFFAFDLLHHAGRNLRDLPYIERRRLLEALLPPATHVKLVHADADGPALYAAAIESGFEGVVAKRVGSPYRPGLRSPDWLKVKKTASAEFVIGGYSKGKGERERFGSLVVGYRNDAGELRYAANVGTGFDEATIGALLARMAPLAEARSPFAEKVATRAGTVWLRPELVAEVSFANWTEGGRLRAPVFLRLRDDVDPASVRRDGNGAASATGAAADAQVAGAAGASSRRRSALPDAARHAQDGPEHSPAGPAAARSDAAGSRTRVGARAAPRDGARGVRAEGRLAHARPATAVTSDDGTARLLALLDAQPANLDVDGARVKLTRLERVYWPAVPEIDQPAITKLDLLRYLVEVAPRMLPFLEGRPLTLFRWPGGIEGRRMLQKHPETALPDYVETATIFSETKGSDDVYLLCNNLATLLWLAENGALEIHPWHARVSAEGGAGATASAAGSAARLAKAAVNFPDYMLFDIDPYIYSGAERRGDEPEPNPEGFEQGRQVAFRLKEVLDAMALAAYVKTSGKTGLHVLVPIERTLRFDVVRRVATMICRHVAAAHPATITTEWDTGKRTGKVFLDFNMNVRGKSIIVPYGPRGLAGAPVSMPLAWDQLASADPAGWRLPTVRNALARPDPWARLFADRQSLEAKLAGAPAHAAGE
;
A
#
# COMPACT_ATOMS: atom_id res chain seq x y z
N MET A 1 -20.28 -32.76 -10.37
CA MET A 1 -21.08 -32.29 -11.53
C MET A 1 -20.12 -31.82 -12.61
N PRO A 2 -20.46 -31.90 -13.91
CA PRO A 2 -19.81 -31.06 -14.92
C PRO A 2 -20.06 -29.57 -14.59
N PRO A 3 -19.15 -28.64 -14.97
CA PRO A 3 -19.39 -27.21 -14.78
C PRO A 3 -20.63 -26.77 -15.58
N ALA A 4 -21.48 -25.96 -14.96
CA ALA A 4 -22.68 -25.44 -15.61
C ALA A 4 -22.29 -24.60 -16.84
N ARG A 5 -22.86 -24.93 -18.01
CA ARG A 5 -22.60 -24.19 -19.25
C ARG A 5 -23.08 -22.74 -19.09
N ARG A 6 -22.13 -21.80 -19.00
CA ARG A 6 -22.40 -20.35 -19.05
C ARG A 6 -23.11 -20.00 -20.38
N PRO A 7 -23.93 -18.93 -20.42
CA PRO A 7 -24.57 -18.47 -21.65
C PRO A 7 -23.56 -18.17 -22.76
N ARG A 8 -23.96 -18.42 -24.00
CA ARG A 8 -23.12 -18.20 -25.19
C ARG A 8 -23.12 -16.72 -25.55
N ILE A 9 -22.02 -16.04 -25.27
CA ILE A 9 -21.74 -14.69 -25.77
C ILE A 9 -21.27 -14.81 -27.23
N ASP A 10 -21.96 -14.19 -28.18
CA ASP A 10 -21.43 -13.95 -29.54
C ASP A 10 -20.82 -12.53 -29.55
N PRO A 11 -19.49 -12.38 -29.65
CA PRO A 11 -18.86 -11.08 -29.47
C PRO A 11 -18.96 -10.22 -30.74
N PRO A 12 -19.07 -8.88 -30.63
CA PRO A 12 -19.37 -7.98 -31.74
C PRO A 12 -18.22 -7.73 -32.73
N GLY A 13 -17.17 -8.55 -32.70
CA GLY A 13 -15.98 -8.39 -33.53
C GLY A 13 -16.15 -8.85 -34.99
N THR A 14 -15.21 -8.44 -35.84
CA THR A 14 -15.17 -8.88 -37.25
C THR A 14 -14.76 -10.36 -37.34
N PRO A 15 -15.32 -11.17 -38.25
CA PRO A 15 -14.93 -12.58 -38.39
C PRO A 15 -13.44 -12.74 -38.73
N GLU A 16 -12.74 -13.62 -37.99
CA GLU A 16 -11.32 -13.92 -38.23
C GLU A 16 -11.00 -15.36 -37.82
N ALA A 17 -10.30 -16.10 -38.69
CA ALA A 17 -9.72 -17.39 -38.35
C ALA A 17 -8.71 -17.25 -37.19
N PHE A 18 -8.63 -18.25 -36.30
CA PHE A 18 -7.85 -18.14 -35.06
C PHE A 18 -6.37 -17.80 -35.31
N PRO A 19 -5.85 -16.64 -34.85
CA PRO A 19 -4.48 -16.23 -35.16
C PRO A 19 -3.42 -17.18 -34.60
N ALA A 20 -2.58 -17.74 -35.47
CA ALA A 20 -1.50 -18.65 -35.06
C ALA A 20 -0.42 -17.94 -34.22
N ARG A 21 -0.14 -16.66 -34.52
CA ARG A 21 0.83 -15.78 -33.86
C ARG A 21 0.29 -14.35 -33.79
N LEU A 22 0.64 -13.64 -32.71
CA LEU A 22 0.43 -12.20 -32.51
C LEU A 22 1.60 -11.66 -31.69
N THR A 23 1.87 -10.35 -31.80
CA THR A 23 2.89 -9.64 -31.01
C THR A 23 2.19 -8.64 -30.09
N PRO A 24 2.50 -8.59 -28.78
CA PRO A 24 1.86 -7.64 -27.87
C PRO A 24 2.04 -6.18 -28.29
N MET A 25 1.04 -5.33 -28.00
CA MET A 25 1.17 -3.87 -28.11
C MET A 25 2.04 -3.33 -26.96
N ALA A 26 2.85 -2.31 -27.24
CA ALA A 26 3.75 -1.68 -26.28
C ALA A 26 3.25 -0.28 -25.85
N ALA A 27 3.63 0.12 -24.63
CA ALA A 27 3.29 1.42 -24.04
C ALA A 27 4.42 2.47 -24.20
N GLN A 28 4.05 3.74 -24.35
CA GLN A 28 4.98 4.87 -24.24
C GLN A 28 5.24 5.23 -22.77
N LEU A 29 6.43 5.76 -22.45
CA LEU A 29 6.77 6.20 -21.09
C LEU A 29 6.31 7.64 -20.86
N VAL A 30 5.67 7.91 -19.72
CA VAL A 30 5.38 9.27 -19.24
C VAL A 30 5.88 9.46 -17.81
N GLU A 31 6.19 10.70 -17.45
CA GLU A 31 6.93 11.03 -16.23
C GLU A 31 6.07 11.01 -14.96
N ALA A 32 4.77 11.28 -15.07
CA ALA A 32 3.85 11.40 -13.95
C ALA A 32 2.49 10.72 -14.24
N PRO A 33 1.77 10.24 -13.21
CA PRO A 33 0.38 9.83 -13.36
C PRO A 33 -0.51 11.06 -13.54
N PHE A 34 -1.61 10.91 -14.28
CA PHE A 34 -2.52 11.98 -14.65
C PHE A 34 -3.97 11.55 -14.42
N ARG A 35 -4.91 12.51 -14.43
CA ARG A 35 -6.36 12.26 -14.33
C ARG A 35 -7.01 12.73 -15.62
N ASP A 36 -7.63 11.83 -16.36
CA ASP A 36 -8.30 12.09 -17.64
C ASP A 36 -9.42 11.03 -17.79
N PRO A 37 -10.70 11.41 -17.96
CA PRO A 37 -11.82 10.46 -18.00
C PRO A 37 -11.78 9.51 -19.21
N ASP A 38 -11.01 9.84 -20.25
CA ASP A 38 -10.79 8.97 -21.40
C ASP A 38 -9.92 7.74 -21.08
N TRP A 39 -9.45 7.55 -19.84
CA TRP A 39 -8.46 6.54 -19.47
C TRP A 39 -8.85 5.70 -18.27
N LEU A 40 -8.43 4.44 -18.31
CA LEU A 40 -8.38 3.56 -17.14
C LEU A 40 -6.94 3.16 -16.88
N PHE A 41 -6.58 3.14 -15.60
CA PHE A 41 -5.25 2.82 -15.11
C PHE A 41 -5.28 1.43 -14.50
N GLU A 42 -4.23 0.65 -14.75
CA GLU A 42 -4.00 -0.67 -14.15
C GLU A 42 -2.66 -0.64 -13.39
N PRO A 43 -2.48 -1.41 -12.30
CA PRO A 43 -1.16 -1.58 -11.69
C PRO A 43 -0.16 -2.08 -12.73
N LYS A 44 1.00 -1.42 -12.86
CA LYS A 44 2.08 -1.94 -13.69
C LYS A 44 2.72 -3.10 -12.93
N LEU A 45 2.29 -4.30 -13.32
CA LEU A 45 2.83 -5.57 -12.88
C LEU A 45 4.34 -5.68 -13.20
N ASP A 46 4.98 -6.60 -12.50
CA ASP A 46 6.42 -6.84 -12.57
C ASP A 46 6.71 -8.32 -12.86
N GLY A 47 6.36 -8.76 -14.07
CA GLY A 47 6.45 -10.16 -14.47
C GLY A 47 6.80 -10.36 -15.95
N TYR A 48 6.38 -11.51 -16.49
CA TYR A 48 6.60 -11.90 -17.88
C TYR A 48 5.32 -11.71 -18.69
N ARG A 49 5.38 -10.80 -19.65
CA ARG A 49 4.29 -10.51 -20.60
C ARG A 49 4.02 -11.71 -21.51
N MET A 50 2.78 -12.22 -21.49
CA MET A 50 2.37 -13.46 -22.16
C MET A 50 1.04 -13.28 -22.90
N LEU A 51 0.99 -13.78 -24.13
CA LEU A 51 -0.27 -14.05 -24.83
C LEU A 51 -0.68 -15.50 -24.55
N ALA A 52 -1.86 -15.68 -23.96
CA ALA A 52 -2.50 -16.97 -23.79
C ALA A 52 -3.39 -17.26 -25.01
N PHE A 53 -2.91 -18.11 -25.91
CA PHE A 53 -3.71 -18.68 -26.99
C PHE A 53 -4.43 -19.90 -26.44
N VAL A 54 -5.77 -19.91 -26.44
CA VAL A 54 -6.57 -21.09 -26.05
C VAL A 54 -7.41 -21.51 -27.24
N GLN A 55 -7.19 -22.72 -27.73
CA GLN A 55 -7.89 -23.31 -28.87
C GLN A 55 -8.37 -24.71 -28.48
N GLY A 56 -9.69 -24.86 -28.31
CA GLY A 56 -10.26 -25.98 -27.54
C GLY A 56 -9.55 -26.18 -26.20
N GLU A 57 -9.09 -27.40 -25.93
CA GLU A 57 -8.32 -27.78 -24.73
C GLU A 57 -6.82 -27.43 -24.79
N VAL A 58 -6.34 -26.88 -25.91
CA VAL A 58 -4.93 -26.54 -26.13
C VAL A 58 -4.67 -25.09 -25.74
N VAL A 59 -3.95 -24.91 -24.62
CA VAL A 59 -3.42 -23.61 -24.18
C VAL A 59 -1.95 -23.50 -24.60
N ARG A 60 -1.56 -22.35 -25.16
CA ARG A 60 -0.16 -21.95 -25.34
C ARG A 60 0.10 -20.59 -24.68
N LEU A 61 1.07 -20.54 -23.78
CA LEU A 61 1.57 -19.32 -23.14
C LEU A 61 2.79 -18.82 -23.90
N VAL A 62 2.60 -17.77 -24.72
CA VAL A 62 3.63 -17.29 -25.65
C VAL A 62 4.11 -15.91 -25.24
N SER A 63 5.41 -15.80 -25.01
CA SER A 63 6.10 -14.55 -24.63
C SER A 63 6.25 -13.56 -25.79
N ARG A 64 6.67 -12.33 -25.48
CA ARG A 64 7.05 -11.30 -26.49
C ARG A 64 8.07 -11.76 -27.53
N ARG A 65 8.95 -12.73 -27.20
CA ARG A 65 9.95 -13.30 -28.12
C ARG A 65 9.44 -14.48 -28.95
N ALA A 66 8.12 -14.71 -28.96
CA ALA A 66 7.47 -15.92 -29.51
C ALA A 66 7.94 -17.26 -28.88
N ILE A 67 8.67 -17.21 -27.77
CA ILE A 67 9.05 -18.40 -26.99
C ILE A 67 7.83 -18.89 -26.21
N ASP A 68 7.59 -20.19 -26.25
CA ASP A 68 6.54 -20.90 -25.54
C ASP A 68 6.98 -21.25 -24.10
N TYR A 69 6.21 -20.82 -23.11
CA TYR A 69 6.44 -21.02 -21.68
C TYR A 69 5.43 -22.01 -21.05
N THR A 70 4.59 -22.67 -21.85
CA THR A 70 3.42 -23.46 -21.39
C THR A 70 3.79 -24.53 -20.36
N ARG A 71 4.90 -25.26 -20.57
CA ARG A 71 5.35 -26.30 -19.62
C ARG A 71 5.75 -25.76 -18.25
N LEU A 72 6.14 -24.49 -18.14
CA LEU A 72 6.66 -23.90 -16.89
C LEU A 72 5.56 -23.45 -15.92
N PHE A 73 4.29 -23.46 -16.36
CA PHE A 73 3.16 -22.91 -15.62
C PHE A 73 1.90 -23.82 -15.69
N PRO A 74 1.99 -25.10 -15.28
CA PRO A 74 0.91 -26.06 -15.51
C PRO A 74 -0.40 -25.72 -14.80
N SER A 75 -0.40 -25.08 -13.62
CA SER A 75 -1.64 -24.65 -12.96
C SER A 75 -2.35 -23.49 -13.67
N ILE A 76 -1.59 -22.53 -14.24
CA ILE A 76 -2.14 -21.46 -15.09
C ILE A 76 -2.73 -22.07 -16.36
N VAL A 77 -2.04 -23.03 -16.98
CA VAL A 77 -2.52 -23.77 -18.15
C VAL A 77 -3.79 -24.58 -17.85
N ALA A 78 -3.85 -25.25 -16.71
CA ALA A 78 -5.03 -26.02 -16.29
C ALA A 78 -6.25 -25.14 -16.06
N GLU A 79 -6.07 -23.92 -15.55
CA GLU A 79 -7.15 -22.94 -15.43
C GLU A 79 -7.54 -22.34 -16.79
N LEU A 80 -6.59 -21.88 -17.61
CA LEU A 80 -6.92 -21.22 -18.89
C LEU A 80 -7.75 -22.06 -19.89
N ARG A 81 -7.83 -23.39 -19.69
CA ARG A 81 -8.77 -24.30 -20.36
C ARG A 81 -10.26 -24.06 -20.08
N TRP A 82 -10.66 -23.08 -19.25
CA TRP A 82 -12.07 -22.96 -18.83
C TRP A 82 -13.08 -23.04 -19.98
N THR A 83 -14.14 -23.81 -19.71
CA THR A 83 -15.18 -24.23 -20.64
C THR A 83 -16.22 -23.13 -20.94
N THR A 84 -15.76 -22.02 -21.51
CA THR A 84 -16.60 -21.10 -22.30
C THR A 84 -16.52 -21.49 -23.78
N ASN A 85 -17.64 -21.35 -24.51
CA ASN A 85 -17.76 -21.79 -25.90
C ASN A 85 -17.01 -20.87 -26.88
N GLY A 86 -15.70 -21.04 -27.00
CA GLY A 86 -14.91 -20.45 -28.06
C GLY A 86 -13.41 -20.42 -27.79
N ASP A 87 -12.64 -20.63 -28.85
CA ASP A 87 -11.23 -20.26 -28.93
C ASP A 87 -11.06 -18.78 -28.54
N ARG A 88 -9.92 -18.41 -27.96
CA ARG A 88 -9.66 -17.03 -27.52
C ARG A 88 -8.17 -16.71 -27.42
N ILE A 89 -7.81 -15.43 -27.55
CA ILE A 89 -6.46 -14.93 -27.25
C ILE A 89 -6.58 -13.86 -26.18
N VAL A 90 -5.97 -14.12 -25.03
CA VAL A 90 -5.93 -13.22 -23.86
C VAL A 90 -4.53 -12.64 -23.73
N ASP A 91 -4.43 -11.32 -23.56
CA ASP A 91 -3.18 -10.65 -23.23
C ASP A 91 -3.11 -10.45 -21.70
N GLY A 92 -1.97 -10.82 -21.11
CA GLY A 92 -1.79 -10.84 -19.67
C GLY A 92 -0.32 -10.90 -19.25
N GLU A 93 -0.06 -10.91 -17.95
CA GLU A 93 1.30 -10.97 -17.40
C GLU A 93 1.40 -12.03 -16.30
N ILE A 94 2.43 -12.88 -16.39
CA ILE A 94 2.70 -13.91 -15.39
C ILE A 94 3.63 -13.34 -14.31
N VAL A 95 3.19 -13.39 -13.06
CA VAL A 95 3.91 -12.93 -11.87
C VAL A 95 4.09 -14.11 -10.92
N ALA A 96 5.32 -14.39 -10.48
CA ALA A 96 5.55 -15.36 -9.40
C ALA A 96 5.45 -14.67 -8.04
N LEU A 97 4.96 -15.38 -7.03
CA LEU A 97 4.89 -14.91 -5.66
C LEU A 97 6.12 -15.37 -4.85
N GLY A 98 6.64 -14.49 -4.00
CA GLY A 98 7.66 -14.79 -3.00
C GLY A 98 7.09 -15.52 -1.77
N PRO A 99 7.95 -15.92 -0.81
CA PRO A 99 7.53 -16.55 0.45
C PRO A 99 6.66 -15.66 1.35
N ASP A 100 6.67 -14.35 1.10
CA ASP A 100 5.84 -13.31 1.72
C ASP A 100 4.50 -13.09 1.01
N GLY A 101 4.23 -13.84 -0.06
CA GLY A 101 3.03 -13.71 -0.90
C GLY A 101 3.05 -12.51 -1.86
N ARG A 102 4.15 -11.75 -1.94
CA ARG A 102 4.26 -10.56 -2.81
C ARG A 102 4.81 -10.92 -4.21
N PRO A 103 4.56 -10.10 -5.24
CA PRO A 103 5.25 -10.22 -6.52
C PRO A 103 6.77 -10.30 -6.38
N SER A 104 7.39 -11.31 -7.01
CA SER A 104 8.83 -11.52 -6.98
C SER A 104 9.36 -11.92 -8.34
N PHE A 105 9.89 -10.95 -9.09
CA PHE A 105 10.53 -11.22 -10.39
C PHE A 105 11.70 -12.21 -10.28
N ASN A 106 12.47 -12.19 -9.18
CA ASN A 106 13.53 -13.16 -8.93
C ASN A 106 12.95 -14.58 -8.85
N ALA A 107 11.85 -14.78 -8.12
CA ALA A 107 11.16 -16.07 -8.08
C ALA A 107 10.66 -16.53 -9.46
N LEU A 108 10.25 -15.60 -10.33
CA LEU A 108 9.83 -15.87 -11.71
C LEU A 108 11.01 -16.25 -12.62
N GLN A 109 12.12 -15.50 -12.56
CA GLN A 109 13.32 -15.74 -13.35
C GLN A 109 13.96 -17.09 -13.03
N ASN A 110 13.92 -17.53 -11.77
CA ASN A 110 14.34 -18.87 -11.36
C ASN A 110 13.48 -20.01 -11.94
N ARG A 111 12.29 -19.73 -12.51
CA ARG A 111 11.49 -20.72 -13.27
C ARG A 111 11.87 -20.79 -14.74
N ALA A 112 12.43 -19.70 -15.29
CA ALA A 112 12.52 -19.47 -16.74
C ALA A 112 13.47 -20.41 -17.50
N GLY A 113 14.39 -21.08 -16.80
CA GLY A 113 15.34 -22.04 -17.36
C GLY A 113 15.17 -23.49 -16.87
N LEU A 114 14.09 -23.81 -16.16
CA LEU A 114 13.81 -25.18 -15.70
C LEU A 114 13.39 -26.08 -16.86
N SER A 115 13.68 -27.38 -16.78
CA SER A 115 13.29 -28.34 -17.82
C SER A 115 12.80 -29.69 -17.29
N GLY A 116 13.17 -30.09 -16.07
CA GLY A 116 12.63 -31.28 -15.42
C GLY A 116 11.25 -31.02 -14.79
N ASP A 117 10.27 -31.87 -15.08
CA ASP A 117 8.90 -31.72 -14.55
C ASP A 117 8.84 -31.74 -13.01
N ALA A 118 9.74 -32.50 -12.37
CA ALA A 118 9.89 -32.50 -10.91
C ALA A 118 10.40 -31.16 -10.35
N GLU A 119 11.28 -30.47 -11.09
CA GLU A 119 11.82 -29.15 -10.73
C GLU A 119 10.73 -28.08 -10.90
N ILE A 120 9.98 -28.14 -12.00
CA ILE A 120 8.87 -27.23 -12.30
C ILE A 120 7.78 -27.34 -11.21
N ALA A 121 7.40 -28.56 -10.84
CA ALA A 121 6.43 -28.80 -9.77
C ALA A 121 6.97 -28.38 -8.38
N ALA A 122 8.26 -28.55 -8.10
CA ALA A 122 8.88 -28.05 -6.87
C ALA A 122 8.92 -26.51 -6.84
N ALA A 123 9.23 -25.87 -7.97
CA ALA A 123 9.19 -24.42 -8.11
C ALA A 123 7.76 -23.87 -7.96
N GLU A 124 6.74 -24.55 -8.48
CA GLU A 124 5.32 -24.17 -8.34
C GLU A 124 4.85 -24.22 -6.88
N ARG A 125 5.27 -25.22 -6.09
CA ARG A 125 5.01 -25.26 -4.65
C ARG A 125 5.78 -24.19 -3.86
N ARG A 126 7.00 -23.84 -4.28
CA ARG A 126 7.88 -22.87 -3.59
C ARG A 126 7.56 -21.41 -3.93
N ALA A 127 7.13 -21.15 -5.16
CA ALA A 127 6.81 -19.85 -5.72
C ALA A 127 5.66 -20.00 -6.73
N PRO A 128 4.40 -20.00 -6.25
CA PRO A 128 3.22 -20.06 -7.10
C PRO A 128 3.22 -18.90 -8.10
N ALA A 129 2.73 -19.16 -9.32
CA ALA A 129 2.62 -18.16 -10.37
C ALA A 129 1.15 -17.79 -10.63
N LEU A 130 0.89 -16.50 -10.82
CA LEU A 130 -0.41 -15.96 -11.22
C LEU A 130 -0.33 -15.40 -12.64
N PHE A 131 -1.37 -15.58 -13.45
CA PHE A 131 -1.54 -14.89 -14.73
C PHE A 131 -2.60 -13.79 -14.57
N PHE A 132 -2.19 -12.53 -14.66
CA PHE A 132 -3.09 -11.39 -14.64
C PHE A 132 -3.49 -11.03 -16.07
N ALA A 133 -4.71 -11.40 -16.46
CA ALA A 133 -5.32 -11.05 -17.74
C ALA A 133 -5.85 -9.61 -17.71
N PHE A 134 -5.70 -8.88 -18.82
CA PHE A 134 -6.13 -7.47 -18.91
C PHE A 134 -6.58 -7.00 -20.31
N ASP A 135 -6.54 -7.87 -21.32
CA ASP A 135 -7.12 -7.59 -22.64
C ASP A 135 -7.54 -8.90 -23.35
N LEU A 136 -8.50 -8.82 -24.26
CA LEU A 136 -9.04 -9.95 -25.03
C LEU A 136 -9.01 -9.59 -26.51
N LEU A 137 -8.13 -10.25 -27.26
CA LEU A 137 -7.77 -9.86 -28.63
C LEU A 137 -8.60 -10.59 -29.70
N HIS A 138 -9.02 -11.82 -29.38
CA HIS A 138 -9.85 -12.68 -30.23
C HIS A 138 -10.74 -13.54 -29.35
N HIS A 139 -11.98 -13.79 -29.77
CA HIS A 139 -12.85 -14.79 -29.15
C HIS A 139 -13.86 -15.37 -30.15
N ALA A 140 -14.13 -16.68 -30.07
CA ALA A 140 -15.21 -17.37 -30.76
C ALA A 140 -15.24 -17.16 -32.30
N GLY A 141 -14.07 -17.01 -32.92
CA GLY A 141 -13.94 -16.74 -34.36
C GLY A 141 -14.08 -15.27 -34.76
N ARG A 142 -14.00 -14.34 -33.80
CA ARG A 142 -14.04 -12.89 -34.03
C ARG A 142 -12.74 -12.21 -33.58
N ASN A 143 -12.18 -11.37 -34.44
CA ASN A 143 -11.20 -10.35 -34.09
C ASN A 143 -11.85 -9.29 -33.20
N LEU A 144 -11.31 -9.06 -32.01
CA LEU A 144 -11.79 -8.03 -31.09
C LEU A 144 -10.89 -6.78 -31.06
N ARG A 145 -9.69 -6.83 -31.67
CA ARG A 145 -8.65 -5.79 -31.54
C ARG A 145 -9.13 -4.40 -31.97
N ASP A 146 -10.04 -4.32 -32.93
CA ASP A 146 -10.57 -3.05 -33.43
C ASP A 146 -11.74 -2.47 -32.60
N LEU A 147 -12.26 -3.23 -31.63
CA LEU A 147 -13.23 -2.73 -30.64
C LEU A 147 -12.52 -1.82 -29.61
N PRO A 148 -13.23 -0.87 -28.98
CA PRO A 148 -12.75 -0.11 -27.83
C PRO A 148 -12.20 -1.02 -26.71
N TYR A 149 -11.12 -0.59 -26.07
CA TYR A 149 -10.49 -1.31 -24.95
C TYR A 149 -11.49 -1.65 -23.84
N ILE A 150 -12.41 -0.75 -23.50
CA ILE A 150 -13.44 -1.00 -22.49
C ILE A 150 -14.35 -2.20 -22.83
N GLU A 151 -14.71 -2.39 -24.10
CA GLU A 151 -15.53 -3.52 -24.55
C GLU A 151 -14.74 -4.83 -24.55
N ARG A 152 -13.46 -4.81 -24.98
CA ARG A 152 -12.58 -5.98 -24.90
C ARG A 152 -12.39 -6.42 -23.44
N ARG A 153 -12.24 -5.46 -22.51
CA ARG A 153 -12.15 -5.71 -21.07
C ARG A 153 -13.47 -6.24 -20.49
N ARG A 154 -14.62 -5.67 -20.85
CA ARG A 154 -15.95 -6.15 -20.43
C ARG A 154 -16.20 -7.59 -20.86
N LEU A 155 -15.83 -7.95 -22.09
CA LEU A 155 -15.91 -9.32 -22.60
C LEU A 155 -14.96 -10.25 -21.85
N LEU A 156 -13.72 -9.82 -21.56
CA LEU A 156 -12.77 -10.59 -20.74
C LEU A 156 -13.33 -10.91 -19.35
N GLU A 157 -13.90 -9.91 -18.68
CA GLU A 157 -14.46 -10.01 -17.32
C GLU A 157 -15.68 -10.95 -17.27
N ALA A 158 -16.57 -10.90 -18.26
CA ALA A 158 -17.70 -11.82 -18.37
C ALA A 158 -17.27 -13.28 -18.67
N LEU A 159 -16.18 -13.47 -19.42
CA LEU A 159 -15.65 -14.79 -19.76
C LEU A 159 -14.80 -15.41 -18.66
N LEU A 160 -14.18 -14.61 -17.78
CA LEU A 160 -13.39 -15.12 -16.66
C LEU A 160 -14.29 -15.78 -15.59
N PRO A 161 -14.00 -17.02 -15.16
CA PRO A 161 -14.57 -17.58 -13.94
C PRO A 161 -13.70 -17.24 -12.72
N PRO A 162 -14.23 -17.34 -11.50
CA PRO A 162 -13.42 -17.34 -10.28
C PRO A 162 -12.42 -18.50 -10.32
N ALA A 163 -11.13 -18.19 -10.19
CA ALA A 163 -10.03 -19.14 -10.30
C ALA A 163 -8.86 -18.79 -9.36
N THR A 164 -7.89 -19.68 -9.18
CA THR A 164 -6.83 -19.52 -8.17
C THR A 164 -5.62 -18.79 -8.75
N HIS A 165 -5.17 -19.18 -9.94
CA HIS A 165 -3.93 -18.73 -10.58
C HIS A 165 -4.17 -17.65 -11.61
N VAL A 166 -5.26 -17.70 -12.38
CA VAL A 166 -5.62 -16.62 -13.30
C VAL A 166 -6.51 -15.58 -12.60
N LYS A 167 -6.25 -14.30 -12.84
CA LYS A 167 -6.98 -13.14 -12.32
C LYS A 167 -7.26 -12.13 -13.42
N LEU A 168 -8.34 -11.37 -13.30
CA LEU A 168 -8.46 -10.09 -14.01
C LEU A 168 -7.57 -9.08 -13.26
N VAL A 169 -6.79 -8.25 -13.97
CA VAL A 169 -6.10 -7.13 -13.33
C VAL A 169 -7.13 -6.08 -12.89
N HIS A 170 -6.94 -5.50 -11.70
CA HIS A 170 -7.76 -4.36 -11.28
C HIS A 170 -7.48 -3.14 -12.17
N ALA A 171 -8.53 -2.36 -12.46
CA ALA A 171 -8.43 -1.07 -13.12
C ALA A 171 -9.24 -0.02 -12.35
N ASP A 172 -8.77 1.23 -12.36
CA ASP A 172 -9.42 2.39 -11.74
C ASP A 172 -9.29 3.63 -12.67
N ALA A 173 -10.11 4.65 -12.48
CA ALA A 173 -10.03 5.92 -13.19
C ALA A 173 -9.07 6.91 -12.49
N ASP A 174 -8.78 6.72 -11.20
CA ASP A 174 -7.84 7.54 -10.45
C ASP A 174 -6.38 7.07 -10.65
N GLY A 175 -5.77 7.52 -11.76
CA GLY A 175 -4.37 7.23 -12.06
C GLY A 175 -3.38 7.55 -10.93
N PRO A 176 -3.41 8.75 -10.32
CA PRO A 176 -2.53 9.10 -9.21
C PRO A 176 -2.77 8.27 -7.94
N ALA A 177 -4.01 7.98 -7.54
CA ALA A 177 -4.28 7.17 -6.36
C ALA A 177 -3.90 5.70 -6.59
N LEU A 178 -4.23 5.14 -7.76
CA LEU A 178 -3.82 3.78 -8.12
C LEU A 178 -2.29 3.68 -8.22
N TYR A 179 -1.61 4.71 -8.73
CA TYR A 179 -0.15 4.78 -8.73
C TYR A 179 0.43 4.78 -7.32
N ALA A 180 -0.07 5.62 -6.41
CA ALA A 180 0.36 5.63 -5.01
C ALA A 180 0.17 4.25 -4.35
N ALA A 181 -1.02 3.65 -4.49
CA ALA A 181 -1.34 2.33 -3.95
C ALA A 181 -0.51 1.20 -4.59
N ALA A 182 -0.21 1.28 -5.88
CA ALA A 182 0.67 0.34 -6.58
C ALA A 182 2.10 0.42 -6.05
N ILE A 183 2.61 1.64 -5.84
CA ILE A 183 3.95 1.91 -5.30
C ILE A 183 4.09 1.47 -3.83
N GLU A 184 3.05 1.62 -3.01
CA GLU A 184 3.01 1.09 -1.64
C GLU A 184 2.95 -0.44 -1.62
N SER A 185 2.20 -1.04 -2.55
CA SER A 185 2.07 -2.50 -2.72
C SER A 185 3.32 -3.16 -3.32
N GLY A 186 4.31 -2.39 -3.76
CA GLY A 186 5.57 -2.89 -4.33
C GLY A 186 5.56 -3.15 -5.84
N PHE A 187 4.54 -2.69 -6.57
CA PHE A 187 4.52 -2.70 -8.03
C PHE A 187 5.40 -1.58 -8.62
N GLU A 188 5.71 -1.67 -9.92
CA GLU A 188 6.62 -0.74 -10.59
C GLU A 188 5.99 0.65 -10.86
N GLY A 189 4.65 0.71 -10.94
CA GLY A 189 3.88 1.92 -11.24
C GLY A 189 2.48 1.60 -11.76
N VAL A 190 2.02 2.30 -12.80
CA VAL A 190 0.73 2.04 -13.49
C VAL A 190 0.87 2.03 -15.01
N VAL A 191 -0.07 1.39 -15.69
CA VAL A 191 -0.30 1.53 -17.13
C VAL A 191 -1.68 2.16 -17.32
N ALA A 192 -1.72 3.38 -17.85
CA ALA A 192 -2.93 4.00 -18.37
C ALA A 192 -3.24 3.41 -19.76
N LYS A 193 -4.51 3.14 -20.03
CA LYS A 193 -5.03 2.72 -21.33
C LYS A 193 -6.24 3.58 -21.68
N ARG A 194 -6.25 4.22 -22.86
CA ARG A 194 -7.41 5.00 -23.32
C ARG A 194 -8.62 4.07 -23.53
N VAL A 195 -9.74 4.38 -22.90
CA VAL A 195 -11.03 3.67 -22.90
C VAL A 195 -11.49 3.31 -24.32
N GLY A 196 -11.44 4.28 -25.23
CA GLY A 196 -11.81 4.13 -26.63
C GLY A 196 -10.79 3.41 -27.53
N SER A 197 -9.60 3.07 -27.04
CA SER A 197 -8.49 2.68 -27.93
C SER A 197 -8.61 1.28 -28.54
N PRO A 198 -8.32 1.11 -29.84
CA PRO A 198 -8.14 -0.19 -30.45
C PRO A 198 -6.76 -0.77 -30.06
N TYR A 199 -6.65 -2.09 -30.10
CA TYR A 199 -5.38 -2.79 -29.93
C TYR A 199 -4.61 -2.83 -31.26
N ARG A 200 -3.32 -2.51 -31.22
CA ARG A 200 -2.43 -2.44 -32.38
C ARG A 200 -1.21 -3.36 -32.18
N PRO A 201 -1.29 -4.64 -32.59
CA PRO A 201 -0.25 -5.64 -32.32
C PRO A 201 1.14 -5.19 -32.80
N GLY A 202 2.16 -5.38 -31.97
CA GLY A 202 3.56 -5.06 -32.27
C GLY A 202 3.92 -3.56 -32.35
N LEU A 203 2.94 -2.65 -32.35
CA LEU A 203 3.20 -1.22 -32.32
C LEU A 203 3.37 -0.71 -30.88
N ARG A 204 4.05 0.44 -30.73
CA ARG A 204 4.05 1.21 -29.48
C ARG A 204 3.03 2.34 -29.58
N SER A 205 1.86 2.15 -28.96
CA SER A 205 0.76 3.11 -29.07
C SER A 205 0.88 4.26 -28.05
N PRO A 206 0.54 5.52 -28.43
CA PRO A 206 0.32 6.59 -27.46
C PRO A 206 -0.92 6.36 -26.59
N ASP A 207 -1.85 5.49 -26.98
CA ASP A 207 -3.06 5.18 -26.18
C ASP A 207 -2.78 4.30 -24.96
N TRP A 208 -1.56 3.77 -24.83
CA TRP A 208 -1.11 3.02 -23.66
C TRP A 208 0.13 3.71 -23.08
N LEU A 209 0.02 4.25 -21.87
CA LEU A 209 1.08 5.05 -21.22
C LEU A 209 1.50 4.37 -19.92
N LYS A 210 2.79 4.05 -19.78
CA LYS A 210 3.38 3.49 -18.55
C LYS A 210 3.97 4.63 -17.70
N VAL A 211 3.64 4.63 -16.41
CA VAL A 211 4.22 5.47 -15.36
C VAL A 211 5.06 4.57 -14.45
N LYS A 212 6.27 4.98 -14.07
CA LYS A 212 7.18 4.20 -13.21
C LYS A 212 7.64 4.99 -11.98
N LYS A 213 7.80 4.32 -10.83
CA LYS A 213 8.43 4.88 -9.61
C LYS A 213 9.83 5.43 -9.84
N THR A 214 10.58 4.73 -10.66
CA THR A 214 12.00 4.95 -10.93
C THR A 214 12.19 4.92 -12.42
N ALA A 215 13.01 5.82 -12.97
CA ALA A 215 13.42 5.73 -14.37
C ALA A 215 14.29 4.47 -14.56
N SER A 216 13.67 3.38 -14.99
CA SER A 216 14.35 2.15 -15.42
C SER A 216 14.01 1.83 -16.86
N ALA A 217 15.00 1.32 -17.58
CA ALA A 217 14.83 0.83 -18.94
C ALA A 217 15.71 -0.40 -19.18
N GLU A 218 15.36 -1.13 -20.23
CA GLU A 218 16.12 -2.25 -20.76
C GLU A 218 17.33 -1.78 -21.58
N PHE A 219 18.49 -2.38 -21.36
CA PHE A 219 19.75 -2.11 -22.06
C PHE A 219 20.45 -3.41 -22.44
N VAL A 220 21.03 -3.47 -23.64
CA VAL A 220 21.83 -4.61 -24.09
C VAL A 220 23.21 -4.56 -23.43
N ILE A 221 23.66 -5.69 -22.88
CA ILE A 221 25.00 -5.84 -22.32
C ILE A 221 25.98 -6.11 -23.47
N GLY A 222 26.98 -5.25 -23.64
CA GLY A 222 28.04 -5.41 -24.64
C GLY A 222 29.43 -5.72 -24.05
N GLY A 223 29.56 -5.77 -22.73
CA GLY A 223 30.83 -6.07 -22.06
C GLY A 223 30.73 -6.03 -20.54
N TYR A 224 31.83 -6.35 -19.85
CA TYR A 224 32.00 -6.08 -18.42
C TYR A 224 33.46 -5.77 -18.08
N SER A 225 33.68 -4.91 -17.07
CA SER A 225 35.02 -4.63 -16.52
C SER A 225 35.35 -5.54 -15.33
N LYS A 226 36.64 -5.80 -15.11
CA LYS A 226 37.15 -6.41 -13.87
C LYS A 226 37.23 -5.39 -12.73
N GLY A 227 37.22 -5.88 -11.49
CA GLY A 227 37.24 -5.04 -10.29
C GLY A 227 38.64 -4.88 -9.68
N LYS A 228 38.68 -4.60 -8.37
CA LYS A 228 39.89 -4.57 -7.53
C LYS A 228 39.54 -5.11 -6.14
N GLY A 229 40.50 -5.71 -5.43
CA GLY A 229 40.29 -6.30 -4.11
C GLY A 229 39.34 -7.49 -4.16
N GLU A 230 38.47 -7.64 -3.16
CA GLU A 230 37.54 -8.78 -3.04
C GLU A 230 36.63 -8.99 -4.27
N ARG A 231 36.42 -7.94 -5.08
CA ARG A 231 35.65 -7.97 -6.34
C ARG A 231 36.52 -8.03 -7.61
N GLU A 232 37.76 -8.51 -7.56
CA GLU A 232 38.65 -8.62 -8.74
C GLU A 232 37.98 -9.21 -10.00
N ARG A 233 37.12 -10.22 -9.82
CA ARG A 233 36.43 -10.93 -10.91
C ARG A 233 35.46 -10.03 -11.70
N PHE A 234 34.88 -8.99 -11.11
CA PHE A 234 33.82 -8.17 -11.72
C PHE A 234 33.71 -6.77 -11.10
N GLY A 235 33.74 -5.73 -11.95
CA GLY A 235 33.67 -4.32 -11.55
C GLY A 235 32.45 -3.55 -12.08
N SER A 236 32.01 -3.80 -13.32
CA SER A 236 30.81 -3.16 -13.90
C SER A 236 30.35 -3.84 -15.19
N LEU A 237 29.05 -3.82 -15.50
CA LEU A 237 28.58 -4.07 -16.88
C LEU A 237 28.87 -2.87 -17.78
N VAL A 238 29.03 -3.11 -19.08
CA VAL A 238 29.05 -2.09 -20.14
C VAL A 238 27.77 -2.26 -20.97
N VAL A 239 26.89 -1.27 -20.97
CA VAL A 239 25.51 -1.41 -21.50
C VAL A 239 25.15 -0.32 -22.51
N GLY A 240 24.18 -0.62 -23.39
CA GLY A 240 23.72 0.29 -24.44
C GLY A 240 22.34 -0.01 -25.00
N TYR A 241 21.96 0.74 -26.03
CA TYR A 241 20.68 0.64 -26.75
C TYR A 241 20.94 0.69 -28.26
N ARG A 242 20.00 0.23 -29.08
CA ARG A 242 20.13 0.38 -30.54
C ARG A 242 19.55 1.72 -31.00
N ASN A 243 20.16 2.33 -32.01
CA ASN A 243 19.53 3.41 -32.77
C ASN A 243 18.66 2.85 -33.90
N ASP A 244 18.09 3.72 -34.72
CA ASP A 244 17.18 3.33 -35.81
C ASP A 244 17.91 2.62 -36.97
N ALA A 245 19.21 2.86 -37.13
CA ALA A 245 20.10 2.08 -37.99
C ALA A 245 20.47 0.69 -37.42
N GLY A 246 19.98 0.33 -36.23
CA GLY A 246 20.21 -0.95 -35.56
C GLY A 246 21.57 -1.08 -34.84
N GLU A 247 22.43 -0.07 -34.95
CA GLU A 247 23.75 -0.02 -34.32
C GLU A 247 23.64 0.04 -32.80
N LEU A 248 24.49 -0.70 -32.08
CA LEU A 248 24.55 -0.61 -30.62
C LEU A 248 25.34 0.64 -30.18
N ARG A 249 24.67 1.56 -29.50
CA ARG A 249 25.22 2.80 -28.93
C ARG A 249 25.40 2.67 -27.43
N TYR A 250 26.52 3.17 -26.91
CA TYR A 250 26.93 3.03 -25.51
C TYR A 250 26.16 3.99 -24.60
N ALA A 251 25.53 3.47 -23.55
CA ALA A 251 24.77 4.24 -22.58
C ALA A 251 25.54 4.46 -21.28
N ALA A 252 26.13 3.42 -20.69
CA ALA A 252 26.81 3.52 -19.40
C ALA A 252 27.72 2.33 -19.04
N ASN A 253 28.58 2.58 -18.05
CA ASN A 253 29.13 1.53 -17.18
C ASN A 253 28.24 1.43 -15.94
N VAL A 254 27.75 0.24 -15.62
CA VAL A 254 26.84 -0.02 -14.48
C VAL A 254 27.62 -0.79 -13.41
N GLY A 255 28.03 -0.10 -12.33
CA GLY A 255 28.94 -0.63 -11.29
C GLY A 255 28.29 -0.90 -9.94
N THR A 256 26.98 -0.72 -9.81
CA THR A 256 26.22 -0.92 -8.55
C THR A 256 24.96 -1.75 -8.82
N GLY A 257 24.36 -2.31 -7.78
CA GLY A 257 23.21 -3.22 -7.88
C GLY A 257 23.55 -4.72 -7.92
N PHE A 258 24.77 -5.11 -7.53
CA PHE A 258 25.23 -6.50 -7.58
C PHE A 258 25.69 -7.04 -6.21
N ASP A 259 25.23 -8.23 -5.85
CA ASP A 259 25.80 -9.10 -4.82
C ASP A 259 26.63 -10.24 -5.44
N GLU A 260 27.32 -11.06 -4.62
CA GLU A 260 28.20 -12.12 -5.15
C GLU A 260 27.43 -13.24 -5.89
N ALA A 261 26.17 -13.51 -5.52
CA ALA A 261 25.34 -14.50 -6.22
C ALA A 261 24.97 -14.01 -7.63
N THR A 262 24.57 -12.75 -7.73
CA THR A 262 24.28 -12.05 -8.99
C THR A 262 25.52 -11.96 -9.87
N ILE A 263 26.69 -11.64 -9.28
CA ILE A 263 27.98 -11.64 -9.99
C ILE A 263 28.31 -13.03 -10.53
N GLY A 264 28.17 -14.08 -9.72
CA GLY A 264 28.40 -15.47 -10.16
C GLY A 264 27.50 -15.89 -11.32
N ALA A 265 26.19 -15.62 -11.22
CA ALA A 265 25.22 -15.93 -12.25
C ALA A 265 25.46 -15.12 -13.55
N LEU A 266 25.79 -13.83 -13.44
CA LEU A 266 26.17 -13.00 -14.59
C LEU A 266 27.42 -13.54 -15.27
N LEU A 267 28.50 -13.80 -14.52
CA LEU A 267 29.75 -14.29 -15.09
C LEU A 267 29.57 -15.63 -15.81
N ALA A 268 28.80 -16.56 -15.24
CA ALA A 268 28.48 -17.84 -15.88
C ALA A 268 27.73 -17.67 -17.21
N ARG A 269 26.78 -16.72 -17.29
CA ARG A 269 26.01 -16.42 -18.50
C ARG A 269 26.77 -15.59 -19.54
N MET A 270 27.73 -14.77 -19.11
CA MET A 270 28.54 -13.93 -19.99
C MET A 270 29.77 -14.67 -20.56
N ALA A 271 30.32 -15.67 -19.84
CA ALA A 271 31.48 -16.45 -20.29
C ALA A 271 31.38 -17.02 -21.73
N PRO A 272 30.28 -17.67 -22.17
CA PRO A 272 30.17 -18.21 -23.54
C PRO A 272 29.94 -17.13 -24.62
N LEU A 273 29.78 -15.85 -24.23
CA LEU A 273 29.54 -14.72 -25.13
C LEU A 273 30.78 -13.85 -25.33
N ALA A 274 31.96 -14.23 -24.81
CA ALA A 274 33.18 -13.43 -24.90
C ALA A 274 33.62 -13.16 -26.34
N GLU A 275 33.90 -11.89 -26.64
CA GLU A 275 34.30 -11.40 -27.97
C GLU A 275 35.63 -10.62 -27.91
N ALA A 276 36.38 -10.63 -29.01
CA ALA A 276 37.66 -9.92 -29.09
C ALA A 276 37.54 -8.41 -29.36
N ARG A 277 36.37 -7.94 -29.81
CA ARG A 277 36.12 -6.54 -30.20
C ARG A 277 34.88 -5.99 -29.52
N SER A 278 34.86 -4.67 -29.31
CA SER A 278 33.67 -3.96 -28.81
C SER A 278 32.48 -4.15 -29.76
N PRO A 279 31.27 -4.48 -29.26
CA PRO A 279 30.05 -4.52 -30.07
C PRO A 279 29.42 -3.12 -30.26
N PHE A 280 29.94 -2.10 -29.58
CA PHE A 280 29.47 -0.72 -29.69
C PHE A 280 30.06 -0.03 -30.94
N ALA A 281 29.24 0.72 -31.66
CA ALA A 281 29.63 1.44 -32.88
C ALA A 281 30.61 2.61 -32.64
N GLU A 282 30.78 3.02 -31.38
CA GLU A 282 31.67 4.10 -30.96
C GLU A 282 32.80 3.60 -30.05
N LYS A 283 33.91 4.35 -29.99
CA LYS A 283 35.07 4.02 -29.16
C LYS A 283 34.77 4.30 -27.68
N VAL A 284 34.20 3.31 -26.99
CA VAL A 284 33.93 3.37 -25.54
C VAL A 284 35.24 3.46 -24.75
N ALA A 285 35.33 4.43 -23.85
CA ALA A 285 36.44 4.55 -22.91
C ALA A 285 36.30 3.51 -21.78
N THR A 286 37.21 2.52 -21.75
CA THR A 286 37.15 1.38 -20.84
C THR A 286 38.24 1.39 -19.77
N ARG A 287 38.00 0.63 -18.69
CA ARG A 287 39.04 0.28 -17.72
C ARG A 287 39.89 -0.88 -18.26
N ALA A 288 41.16 -0.95 -17.84
CA ALA A 288 42.02 -2.09 -18.14
C ALA A 288 41.37 -3.41 -17.71
N GLY A 289 41.48 -4.46 -18.53
CA GLY A 289 40.85 -5.75 -18.26
C GLY A 289 39.33 -5.80 -18.50
N THR A 290 38.78 -4.92 -19.35
CA THR A 290 37.40 -5.05 -19.84
C THR A 290 37.28 -6.20 -20.85
N VAL A 291 36.26 -7.05 -20.68
CA VAL A 291 35.90 -8.15 -21.57
C VAL A 291 34.69 -7.71 -22.40
N TRP A 292 34.78 -7.85 -23.73
CA TRP A 292 33.65 -7.58 -24.63
C TRP A 292 32.77 -8.81 -24.79
N LEU A 293 31.50 -8.59 -25.10
CA LEU A 293 30.50 -9.65 -25.22
C LEU A 293 29.69 -9.51 -26.51
N ARG A 294 29.26 -10.64 -27.08
CA ARG A 294 28.24 -10.65 -28.13
C ARG A 294 26.93 -10.11 -27.53
N PRO A 295 26.24 -9.15 -28.19
CA PRO A 295 25.16 -8.37 -27.58
C PRO A 295 23.83 -9.14 -27.52
N GLU A 296 23.81 -10.25 -26.77
CA GLU A 296 22.72 -11.22 -26.65
C GLU A 296 21.98 -11.18 -25.30
N LEU A 297 22.52 -10.47 -24.30
CA LEU A 297 21.90 -10.32 -22.98
C LEU A 297 21.31 -8.92 -22.80
N VAL A 298 20.15 -8.85 -22.15
CA VAL A 298 19.50 -7.59 -21.76
C VAL A 298 19.50 -7.49 -20.24
N ALA A 299 19.92 -6.34 -19.71
CA ALA A 299 19.77 -5.94 -18.32
C ALA A 299 18.68 -4.87 -18.20
N GLU A 300 17.95 -4.86 -17.09
CA GLU A 300 17.23 -3.66 -16.67
C GLU A 300 18.09 -2.85 -15.70
N VAL A 301 18.15 -1.54 -15.95
CA VAL A 301 19.00 -0.60 -15.22
C VAL A 301 18.13 0.58 -14.82
N SER A 302 18.13 0.93 -13.53
CA SER A 302 17.61 2.21 -13.06
C SER A 302 18.68 3.28 -13.16
N PHE A 303 18.28 4.52 -13.43
CA PHE A 303 19.16 5.67 -13.59
C PHE A 303 18.46 6.94 -13.11
N ALA A 304 19.21 7.99 -12.80
CA ALA A 304 18.65 9.28 -12.40
C ALA A 304 18.03 10.02 -13.59
N ASN A 305 18.79 10.16 -14.68
CA ASN A 305 18.36 10.78 -15.92
C ASN A 305 19.29 10.42 -17.09
N TRP A 306 18.83 10.69 -18.31
CA TRP A 306 19.68 10.72 -19.51
C TRP A 306 20.45 12.05 -19.59
N THR A 307 21.65 12.02 -20.17
CA THR A 307 22.34 13.22 -20.67
C THR A 307 21.95 13.50 -22.12
N GLU A 308 22.18 14.74 -22.56
CA GLU A 308 22.06 15.18 -23.97
C GLU A 308 22.87 14.24 -24.89
N GLY A 309 24.14 14.01 -24.55
CA GLY A 309 25.03 13.04 -25.20
C GLY A 309 24.69 11.56 -24.99
N GLY A 310 23.44 11.21 -24.71
CA GLY A 310 22.90 9.85 -24.78
C GLY A 310 23.41 8.86 -23.73
N ARG A 311 23.87 9.32 -22.56
CA ARG A 311 24.40 8.47 -21.48
C ARG A 311 23.53 8.50 -20.23
N LEU A 312 23.63 7.48 -19.38
CA LEU A 312 22.89 7.41 -18.10
C LEU A 312 23.68 8.06 -16.96
N ARG A 313 22.99 8.81 -16.09
CA ARG A 313 23.52 9.26 -14.79
C ARG A 313 23.07 8.32 -13.67
N ALA A 314 23.99 8.07 -12.72
CA ALA A 314 23.78 7.18 -11.56
C ALA A 314 23.13 5.80 -11.89
N PRO A 315 23.67 5.00 -12.83
CA PRO A 315 23.08 3.73 -13.22
C PRO A 315 23.30 2.63 -12.17
N VAL A 316 22.22 1.93 -11.83
CA VAL A 316 22.18 0.78 -10.91
C VAL A 316 21.55 -0.41 -11.65
N PHE A 317 22.22 -1.57 -11.62
CA PHE A 317 21.67 -2.80 -12.17
C PHE A 317 20.50 -3.29 -11.31
N LEU A 318 19.41 -3.73 -11.96
CA LEU A 318 18.27 -4.34 -11.28
C LEU A 318 18.22 -5.85 -11.50
N ARG A 319 18.33 -6.30 -12.76
CA ARG A 319 18.07 -7.69 -13.17
C ARG A 319 18.47 -7.96 -14.63
N LEU A 320 18.54 -9.24 -15.01
CA LEU A 320 18.49 -9.65 -16.42
C LEU A 320 17.04 -9.74 -16.92
N ARG A 321 16.82 -9.49 -18.21
CA ARG A 321 15.50 -9.50 -18.87
C ARG A 321 15.44 -10.51 -20.01
N ASP A 322 15.31 -11.78 -19.62
CA ASP A 322 15.22 -12.93 -20.55
C ASP A 322 13.95 -12.94 -21.42
N ASP A 323 12.97 -12.10 -21.08
CA ASP A 323 11.72 -11.89 -21.81
C ASP A 323 11.81 -10.79 -22.89
N VAL A 324 13.00 -10.20 -23.09
CA VAL A 324 13.26 -9.07 -24.02
C VAL A 324 14.26 -9.48 -25.09
N ASP A 325 14.00 -9.08 -26.33
CA ASP A 325 14.90 -9.31 -27.46
C ASP A 325 15.98 -8.20 -27.53
N PRO A 326 17.29 -8.53 -27.50
CA PRO A 326 18.38 -7.58 -27.71
C PRO A 326 18.31 -6.78 -29.02
N ALA A 327 17.65 -7.30 -30.06
CA ALA A 327 17.41 -6.56 -31.31
C ALA A 327 16.27 -5.52 -31.20
N SER A 328 15.39 -5.64 -30.19
CA SER A 328 14.25 -4.75 -29.94
C SER A 328 14.55 -3.52 -29.06
N VAL A 329 15.65 -3.56 -28.29
CA VAL A 329 16.01 -2.49 -27.34
C VAL A 329 16.31 -1.17 -28.08
N ARG A 330 15.59 -0.09 -27.71
CA ARG A 330 15.76 1.28 -28.20
C ARG A 330 15.75 2.27 -27.03
N ARG A 331 16.19 3.50 -27.24
CA ARG A 331 16.01 4.60 -26.28
C ARG A 331 14.55 5.08 -26.34
N ASP A 332 13.80 4.91 -25.24
CA ASP A 332 12.49 5.56 -25.08
C ASP A 332 12.70 7.08 -25.09
N GLY A 333 12.12 7.77 -26.07
CA GLY A 333 12.33 9.20 -26.30
C GLY A 333 11.27 10.07 -25.65
N ASN A 334 11.68 10.91 -24.69
CA ASN A 334 11.03 12.19 -24.41
C ASN A 334 12.09 13.19 -23.88
N GLY A 335 11.84 14.48 -24.04
CA GLY A 335 12.80 15.54 -23.76
C GLY A 335 12.45 16.88 -24.40
N ALA A 336 11.38 17.51 -23.89
CA ALA A 336 10.97 18.91 -24.13
C ALA A 336 10.74 19.39 -25.59
N ALA A 337 9.46 19.52 -25.92
CA ALA A 337 8.85 20.58 -26.75
C ALA A 337 9.48 20.97 -28.11
N SER A 338 8.82 20.52 -29.19
CA SER A 338 8.18 21.45 -30.14
C SER A 338 7.12 20.71 -30.97
N ALA A 339 6.06 21.40 -31.40
CA ALA A 339 5.00 20.84 -32.23
C ALA A 339 4.72 21.74 -33.45
N THR A 340 4.93 21.19 -34.65
CA THR A 340 4.24 21.56 -35.88
C THR A 340 4.22 20.32 -36.77
N GLY A 341 3.03 19.84 -37.14
CA GLY A 341 2.89 18.68 -38.03
C GLY A 341 2.88 19.08 -39.51
N ALA A 342 3.36 18.17 -40.34
CA ALA A 342 2.97 18.06 -41.74
C ALA A 342 2.81 16.57 -42.06
N ALA A 343 1.74 16.21 -42.76
CA ALA A 343 1.54 14.85 -43.26
C ALA A 343 2.47 14.57 -44.46
N ALA A 344 2.45 13.33 -44.94
CA ALA A 344 3.00 12.95 -46.24
C ALA A 344 2.46 13.89 -47.35
N ASP A 345 3.17 14.14 -48.46
CA ASP A 345 3.44 13.06 -49.42
C ASP A 345 4.56 13.32 -50.44
N ALA A 346 4.73 12.32 -51.33
CA ALA A 346 5.34 12.36 -52.65
C ALA A 346 6.89 12.40 -52.78
N GLN A 347 7.42 11.28 -53.27
CA GLN A 347 8.39 11.30 -54.36
C GLN A 347 7.86 10.50 -55.57
N VAL A 348 7.27 11.22 -56.53
CA VAL A 348 7.13 10.81 -57.93
C VAL A 348 7.71 11.95 -58.78
N ALA A 349 8.31 11.61 -59.92
CA ALA A 349 9.14 12.54 -60.70
C ALA A 349 8.36 13.69 -61.36
N GLY A 350 9.03 14.84 -61.55
CA GLY A 350 8.52 15.97 -62.34
C GLY A 350 9.57 17.09 -62.46
N ALA A 351 9.95 17.47 -63.68
CA ALA A 351 11.08 18.36 -63.97
C ALA A 351 10.70 19.85 -64.13
N ALA A 352 11.74 20.69 -64.19
CA ALA A 352 11.77 22.09 -64.69
C ALA A 352 11.18 23.21 -63.80
N GLY A 353 11.63 24.46 -64.06
CA GLY A 353 11.13 25.69 -63.42
C GLY A 353 12.24 26.61 -62.90
N ALA A 354 12.71 27.56 -63.71
CA ALA A 354 13.87 28.40 -63.38
C ALA A 354 13.54 29.69 -62.61
N SER A 355 14.53 30.19 -61.84
CA SER A 355 14.83 31.61 -61.61
C SER A 355 13.79 32.54 -60.94
N SER A 356 14.13 33.11 -59.77
CA SER A 356 14.78 34.44 -59.74
C SER A 356 15.17 34.99 -58.34
N ARG A 357 16.30 35.72 -58.31
CA ARG A 357 16.57 37.08 -57.74
C ARG A 357 15.58 37.64 -56.67
N ARG A 358 15.96 38.39 -55.62
CA ARG A 358 17.23 39.10 -55.26
C ARG A 358 17.12 39.76 -53.85
N ARG A 359 18.25 39.86 -53.10
CA ARG A 359 18.61 40.96 -52.11
C ARG A 359 17.61 41.19 -50.94
N SER A 360 17.82 41.90 -49.82
CA SER A 360 18.88 42.71 -49.12
C SER A 360 18.26 43.11 -47.73
N ALA A 361 18.94 43.58 -46.67
CA ALA A 361 20.34 43.67 -46.22
C ALA A 361 20.39 44.02 -44.70
N LEU A 362 21.59 44.02 -44.10
CA LEU A 362 21.96 44.59 -42.77
C LEU A 362 22.28 46.12 -42.89
N PRO A 363 22.68 46.91 -41.85
CA PRO A 363 23.07 46.64 -40.43
C PRO A 363 22.19 47.46 -39.43
N ASP A 364 22.52 47.97 -38.22
CA ASP A 364 23.69 48.05 -37.28
C ASP A 364 23.11 48.38 -35.86
N ALA A 365 23.75 48.66 -34.71
CA ALA A 365 25.12 48.67 -34.14
C ALA A 365 24.97 48.46 -32.59
N ALA A 366 25.87 47.92 -31.74
CA ALA A 366 27.30 48.12 -31.43
C ALA A 366 27.60 49.11 -30.24
N ARG A 367 28.59 48.74 -29.39
CA ARG A 367 29.23 49.48 -28.25
C ARG A 367 28.43 49.47 -26.92
N HIS A 368 29.04 49.59 -25.72
CA HIS A 368 30.42 49.90 -25.28
C HIS A 368 30.98 48.86 -24.26
N ALA A 369 32.24 49.05 -23.80
CA ALA A 369 32.95 48.25 -22.78
C ALA A 369 33.95 49.13 -21.99
N GLN A 370 34.47 48.69 -20.83
CA GLN A 370 35.92 48.59 -20.50
C GLN A 370 36.28 48.29 -19.01
N ASP A 371 37.45 47.61 -18.87
CA ASP A 371 38.53 47.67 -17.84
C ASP A 371 38.39 47.18 -16.37
N GLY A 372 39.56 46.82 -15.79
CA GLY A 372 39.84 46.36 -14.40
C GLY A 372 40.80 47.33 -13.66
N PRO A 373 41.83 46.90 -12.85
CA PRO A 373 42.39 45.55 -12.66
C PRO A 373 42.81 45.15 -11.19
N GLU A 374 43.41 43.95 -11.06
CA GLU A 374 44.44 43.42 -10.09
C GLU A 374 44.61 43.92 -8.64
N HIS A 375 44.73 42.97 -7.68
CA HIS A 375 46.01 42.71 -6.95
C HIS A 375 46.05 41.38 -6.13
N SER A 376 47.24 41.02 -5.64
CA SER A 376 47.65 39.82 -4.84
C SER A 376 48.84 40.25 -3.91
N PRO A 377 49.51 39.43 -3.03
CA PRO A 377 49.74 37.96 -3.07
C PRO A 377 49.95 37.19 -1.71
N ALA A 378 50.47 35.95 -1.83
CA ALA A 378 51.40 35.22 -0.92
C ALA A 378 50.90 34.33 0.25
N GLY A 379 51.70 33.25 0.51
CA GLY A 379 51.62 32.29 1.63
C GLY A 379 52.90 32.34 2.50
N PRO A 380 53.58 31.23 2.91
CA PRO A 380 53.37 29.81 2.54
C PRO A 380 53.64 28.70 3.64
N ALA A 381 53.23 27.46 3.32
CA ALA A 381 53.89 26.14 3.50
C ALA A 381 54.55 25.58 4.81
N ALA A 382 54.41 24.24 4.94
CA ALA A 382 55.34 23.22 5.51
C ALA A 382 55.41 22.96 7.05
N ALA A 383 55.91 21.82 7.57
CA ALA A 383 55.85 20.38 7.18
C ALA A 383 56.54 19.45 8.23
N ARG A 384 56.08 18.18 8.40
CA ARG A 384 56.78 17.02 9.08
C ARG A 384 56.95 17.15 10.63
N SER A 385 57.28 16.13 11.46
CA SER A 385 57.58 14.67 11.30
C SER A 385 57.38 13.87 12.62
N ASP A 386 56.89 12.62 12.49
CA ASP A 386 57.34 11.33 13.08
C ASP A 386 57.56 11.02 14.60
N ALA A 387 57.49 9.70 14.88
CA ALA A 387 58.27 8.91 15.86
C ALA A 387 57.75 8.59 17.30
N ALA A 388 56.82 7.64 17.36
CA ALA A 388 56.88 6.34 18.09
C ALA A 388 57.63 6.15 19.45
N GLY A 389 56.98 5.42 20.38
CA GLY A 389 57.59 4.75 21.55
C GLY A 389 56.89 3.43 21.89
N SER A 390 57.63 2.33 22.09
CA SER A 390 57.12 0.93 22.03
C SER A 390 57.36 0.12 23.31
N ARG A 391 56.53 -0.93 23.54
CA ARG A 391 56.72 -2.24 24.27
C ARG A 391 55.45 -2.64 25.07
N THR A 392 55.01 -3.91 25.20
CA THR A 392 55.52 -5.23 24.73
C THR A 392 54.38 -6.26 24.47
N ARG A 393 54.75 -7.49 24.05
CA ARG A 393 53.89 -8.69 23.80
C ARG A 393 53.29 -9.29 25.11
N VAL A 394 52.41 -10.31 25.19
CA VAL A 394 52.30 -11.61 24.47
C VAL A 394 50.88 -12.24 24.60
N GLY A 395 50.38 -12.95 23.57
CA GLY A 395 49.79 -14.29 23.78
C GLY A 395 48.33 -14.63 23.43
N ALA A 396 48.17 -15.76 22.74
CA ALA A 396 47.04 -16.71 22.72
C ALA A 396 45.68 -16.38 22.03
N ARG A 397 45.05 -17.44 21.48
CA ARG A 397 43.69 -17.50 20.91
C ARG A 397 42.70 -18.06 21.93
N ALA A 398 41.44 -17.58 21.94
CA ALA A 398 40.27 -18.34 22.39
C ALA A 398 38.97 -17.79 21.76
N ALA A 399 37.90 -18.60 21.78
CA ALA A 399 36.63 -18.35 21.08
C ALA A 399 35.79 -17.17 21.64
N PRO A 400 34.88 -16.58 20.84
CA PRO A 400 33.87 -15.64 21.35
C PRO A 400 32.91 -16.34 22.31
N ARG A 401 32.43 -15.63 23.33
CA ARG A 401 31.44 -16.12 24.29
C ARG A 401 30.02 -15.75 23.85
N ASP A 402 29.14 -16.73 23.84
CA ASP A 402 27.68 -16.54 23.80
C ASP A 402 27.18 -15.85 25.08
N GLY A 403 26.04 -15.14 25.03
CA GLY A 403 25.52 -14.54 26.28
C GLY A 403 24.43 -13.47 26.25
N ALA A 404 23.95 -12.99 25.11
CA ALA A 404 22.87 -11.97 25.07
C ALA A 404 21.47 -12.62 25.12
N ARG A 405 20.97 -12.95 26.31
CA ARG A 405 19.61 -13.53 26.47
C ARG A 405 18.51 -12.50 26.21
N GLY A 406 17.96 -12.50 24.99
CA GLY A 406 16.72 -11.78 24.69
C GLY A 406 15.54 -12.34 25.52
N VAL A 407 14.73 -11.45 26.09
CA VAL A 407 13.57 -11.83 26.91
C VAL A 407 12.46 -12.38 26.02
N ARG A 408 12.29 -13.70 26.00
CA ARG A 408 11.10 -14.35 25.44
C ARG A 408 9.95 -14.24 26.44
N ALA A 409 9.05 -13.29 26.23
CA ALA A 409 7.74 -13.29 26.86
C ALA A 409 6.83 -14.29 26.14
N GLU A 410 6.65 -15.48 26.71
CA GLU A 410 5.65 -16.44 26.23
C GLU A 410 4.25 -15.93 26.63
N GLY A 411 3.34 -15.85 25.66
CA GLY A 411 2.03 -15.23 25.83
C GLY A 411 1.14 -16.01 26.80
N ARG A 412 0.86 -15.42 27.98
CA ARG A 412 -0.03 -16.01 28.98
C ARG A 412 -1.49 -15.79 28.61
N LEU A 413 -2.09 -16.75 27.91
CA LEU A 413 -3.55 -16.89 27.86
C LEU A 413 -4.01 -17.68 29.08
N ALA A 414 -4.12 -17.00 30.22
CA ALA A 414 -4.67 -17.55 31.45
C ALA A 414 -6.06 -16.94 31.68
N HIS A 415 -7.12 -17.76 31.68
CA HIS A 415 -8.48 -17.27 31.90
C HIS A 415 -8.65 -16.74 33.34
N ALA A 416 -8.60 -15.42 33.49
CA ALA A 416 -8.95 -14.72 34.72
C ALA A 416 -10.48 -14.66 34.90
N ARG A 417 -10.93 -14.45 36.14
CA ARG A 417 -12.35 -14.41 36.52
C ARG A 417 -13.02 -13.14 35.98
N PRO A 418 -14.33 -13.16 35.66
CA PRO A 418 -15.03 -12.01 35.08
C PRO A 418 -14.95 -10.78 35.99
N ALA A 419 -14.85 -9.60 35.36
CA ALA A 419 -14.56 -8.30 36.00
C ALA A 419 -15.72 -7.69 36.82
N THR A 420 -16.60 -8.53 37.39
CA THR A 420 -17.92 -8.15 37.91
C THR A 420 -17.96 -7.68 39.36
N ALA A 421 -16.84 -7.73 40.09
CA ALA A 421 -16.82 -7.40 41.53
C ALA A 421 -16.68 -5.88 41.78
N VAL A 422 -15.72 -5.24 41.12
CA VAL A 422 -15.38 -3.82 41.31
C VAL A 422 -16.27 -2.86 40.50
N THR A 423 -16.98 -3.34 39.47
CA THR A 423 -17.97 -2.54 38.71
C THR A 423 -19.31 -2.34 39.44
N SER A 424 -19.33 -2.52 40.76
CA SER A 424 -20.44 -2.14 41.63
C SER A 424 -20.32 -0.67 42.04
N ASP A 425 -21.43 -0.02 42.37
CA ASP A 425 -21.42 1.39 42.81
C ASP A 425 -20.61 1.55 44.11
N ASP A 426 -20.73 0.60 45.05
CA ASP A 426 -19.92 0.53 46.28
C ASP A 426 -18.42 0.36 45.98
N GLY A 427 -18.06 -0.48 45.00
CA GLY A 427 -16.68 -0.68 44.55
C GLY A 427 -16.08 0.59 43.94
N THR A 428 -16.87 1.27 43.11
CA THR A 428 -16.55 2.55 42.48
C THR A 428 -16.32 3.64 43.54
N ALA A 429 -17.26 3.82 44.46
CA ALA A 429 -17.17 4.81 45.54
C ALA A 429 -15.96 4.57 46.45
N ARG A 430 -15.69 3.30 46.80
CA ARG A 430 -14.51 2.91 47.58
C ARG A 430 -13.19 3.26 46.88
N LEU A 431 -13.08 3.01 45.57
CA LEU A 431 -11.86 3.32 44.83
C LEU A 431 -11.65 4.82 44.65
N LEU A 432 -12.71 5.62 44.51
CA LEU A 432 -12.63 7.08 44.52
C LEU A 432 -12.13 7.61 45.87
N ALA A 433 -12.73 7.16 46.98
CA ALA A 433 -12.29 7.56 48.32
C ALA A 433 -10.82 7.15 48.61
N LEU A 434 -10.36 6.03 48.06
CA LEU A 434 -8.95 5.63 48.12
C LEU A 434 -8.07 6.54 47.27
N LEU A 435 -8.46 6.90 46.04
CA LEU A 435 -7.72 7.84 45.18
C LEU A 435 -7.63 9.25 45.80
N ASP A 436 -8.69 9.71 46.47
CA ASP A 436 -8.72 11.02 47.14
C ASP A 436 -7.70 11.14 48.28
N ALA A 437 -7.34 10.01 48.91
CA ALA A 437 -6.25 9.92 49.88
C ALA A 437 -4.84 9.89 49.24
N GLN A 438 -4.73 10.01 47.91
CA GLN A 438 -3.51 10.07 47.11
C GLN A 438 -2.45 8.99 47.44
N PRO A 439 -2.80 7.70 47.32
CA PRO A 439 -1.99 6.61 47.82
C PRO A 439 -0.87 6.27 46.83
N ALA A 440 0.32 5.95 47.35
CA ALA A 440 1.46 5.51 46.53
C ALA A 440 1.21 4.16 45.81
N ASN A 441 0.25 3.36 46.30
CA ASN A 441 -0.22 2.14 45.67
C ASN A 441 -1.74 2.02 45.89
N LEU A 442 -2.49 1.70 44.83
CA LEU A 442 -3.92 1.39 44.85
C LEU A 442 -4.09 -0.10 44.58
N ASP A 443 -4.71 -0.83 45.51
CA ASP A 443 -5.02 -2.26 45.33
C ASP A 443 -6.42 -2.42 44.71
N VAL A 444 -6.49 -3.02 43.52
CA VAL A 444 -7.70 -3.15 42.68
C VAL A 444 -7.86 -4.62 42.29
N ASP A 445 -8.93 -5.29 42.74
CA ASP A 445 -9.14 -6.75 42.54
C ASP A 445 -7.93 -7.62 42.96
N GLY A 446 -7.13 -7.15 43.93
CA GLY A 446 -5.90 -7.81 44.38
C GLY A 446 -4.65 -7.49 43.53
N ALA A 447 -4.79 -6.81 42.40
CA ALA A 447 -3.69 -6.25 41.62
C ALA A 447 -3.24 -4.91 42.21
N ARG A 448 -1.92 -4.77 42.45
CA ARG A 448 -1.33 -3.54 43.01
C ARG A 448 -0.90 -2.57 41.91
N VAL A 449 -1.63 -1.46 41.79
CA VAL A 449 -1.30 -0.37 40.87
C VAL A 449 -0.47 0.68 41.62
N LYS A 450 0.83 0.74 41.36
CA LYS A 450 1.69 1.82 41.88
C LYS A 450 1.35 3.14 41.19
N LEU A 451 1.14 4.20 41.95
CA LEU A 451 0.79 5.53 41.43
C LEU A 451 1.93 6.53 41.69
N THR A 452 2.18 7.46 40.75
CA THR A 452 3.19 8.51 40.92
C THR A 452 2.76 9.85 40.33
N ARG A 453 3.03 10.94 41.05
CA ARG A 453 2.82 12.32 40.58
C ARG A 453 1.37 12.56 40.15
N LEU A 454 0.46 12.40 41.11
CA LEU A 454 -0.98 12.50 40.94
C LEU A 454 -1.42 13.95 40.65
N GLU A 455 -0.69 14.91 41.21
CA GLU A 455 -0.78 16.36 40.99
C GLU A 455 -0.39 16.80 39.57
N ARG A 456 0.17 15.90 38.75
CA ARG A 456 0.58 16.22 37.38
C ARG A 456 -0.61 16.67 36.54
N VAL A 457 -0.58 17.93 36.10
CA VAL A 457 -1.43 18.42 35.02
C VAL A 457 -1.21 17.56 33.76
N TYR A 458 -2.29 17.03 33.20
CA TYR A 458 -2.31 16.38 31.89
C TYR A 458 -2.98 17.24 30.83
N TRP A 459 -4.00 18.02 31.20
CA TRP A 459 -4.58 19.07 30.37
C TRP A 459 -4.53 20.40 31.14
N PRO A 460 -3.92 21.47 30.60
CA PRO A 460 -3.98 22.80 31.20
C PRO A 460 -5.41 23.31 31.41
N ALA A 461 -5.52 24.38 32.21
CA ALA A 461 -6.77 25.13 32.32
C ALA A 461 -7.14 25.76 30.97
N VAL A 462 -8.43 25.93 30.72
CA VAL A 462 -8.97 26.57 29.51
C VAL A 462 -9.97 27.64 29.97
N PRO A 463 -9.52 28.87 30.24
CA PRO A 463 -10.36 29.95 30.81
C PRO A 463 -11.57 30.30 29.93
N GLU A 464 -11.46 30.12 28.62
CA GLU A 464 -12.48 30.44 27.62
C GLU A 464 -13.78 29.62 27.80
N ILE A 465 -13.69 28.49 28.49
CA ILE A 465 -14.80 27.55 28.76
C ILE A 465 -14.90 27.17 30.24
N ASP A 466 -14.39 28.06 31.11
CA ASP A 466 -14.30 27.96 32.57
C ASP A 466 -13.83 26.57 33.06
N GLN A 467 -12.74 26.06 32.47
CA GLN A 467 -12.21 24.76 32.85
C GLN A 467 -10.91 24.87 33.65
N PRO A 468 -10.82 24.33 34.88
CA PRO A 468 -9.56 24.17 35.59
C PRO A 468 -8.65 23.15 34.89
N ALA A 469 -7.37 23.12 35.28
CA ALA A 469 -6.44 22.12 34.81
C ALA A 469 -6.86 20.71 35.29
N ILE A 470 -6.82 19.73 34.39
CA ILE A 470 -7.17 18.33 34.69
C ILE A 470 -5.87 17.57 34.97
N THR A 471 -5.78 16.97 36.16
CA THR A 471 -4.60 16.24 36.61
C THR A 471 -4.64 14.74 36.27
N LYS A 472 -3.54 14.03 36.49
CA LYS A 472 -3.50 12.57 36.51
C LYS A 472 -4.54 12.00 37.49
N LEU A 473 -4.70 12.59 38.67
CA LEU A 473 -5.67 12.13 39.66
C LEU A 473 -7.11 12.18 39.11
N ASP A 474 -7.45 13.24 38.38
CA ASP A 474 -8.78 13.42 37.80
C ASP A 474 -9.04 12.45 36.64
N LEU A 475 -8.01 12.15 35.84
CA LEU A 475 -8.07 11.07 34.85
C LEU A 475 -8.27 9.69 35.51
N LEU A 476 -7.58 9.40 36.61
CA LEU A 476 -7.74 8.13 37.35
C LEU A 476 -9.13 8.00 37.97
N ARG A 477 -9.67 9.07 38.57
CA ARG A 477 -11.06 9.13 39.07
C ARG A 477 -12.06 8.84 37.96
N TYR A 478 -11.96 9.57 36.83
CA TYR A 478 -12.81 9.39 35.66
C TYR A 478 -12.75 7.96 35.11
N LEU A 479 -11.55 7.36 35.05
CA LEU A 479 -11.38 6.00 34.57
C LEU A 479 -11.93 4.93 35.52
N VAL A 480 -11.96 5.17 36.84
CA VAL A 480 -12.69 4.32 37.79
C VAL A 480 -14.20 4.37 37.51
N GLU A 481 -14.76 5.57 37.37
CA GLU A 481 -16.21 5.79 37.20
C GLU A 481 -16.76 5.28 35.86
N VAL A 482 -15.98 5.42 34.78
CA VAL A 482 -16.41 5.01 33.44
C VAL A 482 -16.02 3.58 33.07
N ALA A 483 -15.22 2.89 33.89
CA ALA A 483 -14.78 1.51 33.64
C ALA A 483 -15.92 0.52 33.33
N PRO A 484 -17.08 0.53 34.02
CA PRO A 484 -18.18 -0.40 33.71
C PRO A 484 -18.71 -0.24 32.27
N ARG A 485 -18.60 0.97 31.70
CA ARG A 485 -19.03 1.29 30.33
C ARG A 485 -17.89 1.14 29.31
N MET A 486 -16.65 1.41 29.70
CA MET A 486 -15.47 1.40 28.82
C MET A 486 -14.85 0.01 28.63
N LEU A 487 -14.71 -0.79 29.70
CA LEU A 487 -14.02 -2.08 29.65
C LEU A 487 -14.59 -3.09 28.62
N PRO A 488 -15.92 -3.21 28.40
CA PRO A 488 -16.47 -4.07 27.35
C PRO A 488 -15.96 -3.75 25.93
N PHE A 489 -15.50 -2.52 25.70
CA PHE A 489 -14.91 -2.06 24.44
C PHE A 489 -13.38 -2.18 24.38
N LEU A 490 -12.72 -2.63 25.46
CA LEU A 490 -11.26 -2.88 25.53
C LEU A 490 -10.92 -4.37 25.66
N GLU A 491 -11.76 -5.14 26.35
CA GLU A 491 -11.53 -6.54 26.71
C GLU A 491 -11.20 -7.43 25.50
N GLY A 492 -10.06 -8.12 25.58
CA GLY A 492 -9.56 -9.03 24.57
C GLY A 492 -9.13 -8.36 23.26
N ARG A 493 -9.04 -7.02 23.19
CA ARG A 493 -8.62 -6.29 21.99
C ARG A 493 -7.16 -5.84 22.11
N PRO A 494 -6.32 -6.12 21.09
CA PRO A 494 -5.01 -5.50 20.98
C PRO A 494 -5.12 -3.97 20.97
N LEU A 495 -4.22 -3.30 21.68
CA LEU A 495 -4.25 -1.84 21.84
C LEU A 495 -3.16 -1.13 21.03
N THR A 496 -3.54 0.00 20.44
CA THR A 496 -2.64 1.12 20.12
C THR A 496 -2.85 2.20 21.18
N LEU A 497 -1.78 2.85 21.64
CA LEU A 497 -1.82 3.88 22.68
C LEU A 497 -1.15 5.17 22.20
N PHE A 498 -1.74 6.32 22.52
CA PHE A 498 -1.03 7.59 22.48
C PHE A 498 -0.77 8.07 23.91
N ARG A 499 0.51 8.26 24.22
CA ARG A 499 1.01 8.61 25.55
C ARG A 499 1.57 10.02 25.58
N TRP A 500 1.26 10.75 26.64
CA TRP A 500 1.83 12.05 26.97
C TRP A 500 2.29 12.02 28.44
N PRO A 501 3.49 11.49 28.73
CA PRO A 501 3.93 11.32 30.12
C PRO A 501 3.99 12.63 30.93
N GLY A 502 4.08 13.79 30.26
CA GLY A 502 4.08 15.13 30.84
C GLY A 502 2.87 16.01 30.48
N GLY A 503 1.74 15.43 30.03
CA GLY A 503 0.56 16.19 29.60
C GLY A 503 0.61 16.63 28.13
N ILE A 504 -0.51 17.19 27.63
CA ILE A 504 -0.73 17.39 26.18
C ILE A 504 0.27 18.35 25.51
N GLU A 505 0.81 19.32 26.24
CA GLU A 505 1.87 20.24 25.80
C GLU A 505 3.24 19.54 25.69
N GLY A 506 3.40 18.40 26.38
CA GLY A 506 4.59 17.57 26.35
C GLY A 506 4.64 16.62 25.14
N ARG A 507 5.72 15.85 25.07
CA ARG A 507 5.97 14.91 23.96
C ARG A 507 4.89 13.82 23.87
N ARG A 508 4.12 13.82 22.78
CA ARG A 508 3.30 12.69 22.33
C ARG A 508 4.19 11.51 21.91
N MET A 509 3.84 10.31 22.36
CA MET A 509 4.46 9.04 21.97
C MET A 509 3.39 8.06 21.49
N LEU A 510 3.67 7.34 20.40
CA LEU A 510 2.81 6.26 19.87
C LEU A 510 3.39 4.92 20.32
N GLN A 511 2.62 4.13 21.06
CA GLN A 511 3.02 2.80 21.52
C GLN A 511 2.07 1.73 20.98
N LYS A 512 2.63 0.65 20.40
CA LYS A 512 1.89 -0.54 19.94
C LYS A 512 2.33 -1.83 20.63
N HIS A 513 3.49 -1.82 21.28
CA HIS A 513 4.14 -2.99 21.87
C HIS A 513 4.61 -2.67 23.30
N PRO A 514 4.75 -3.67 24.20
CA PRO A 514 5.40 -3.49 25.49
C PRO A 514 6.83 -2.93 25.35
N GLU A 515 7.16 -1.89 26.13
CA GLU A 515 8.49 -1.26 26.16
C GLU A 515 9.32 -1.70 27.38
N THR A 516 8.68 -2.28 28.39
CA THR A 516 9.24 -2.59 29.71
C THR A 516 8.73 -3.96 30.19
N ALA A 517 9.28 -4.45 31.31
CA ALA A 517 8.61 -5.50 32.08
C ALA A 517 7.19 -5.04 32.45
N LEU A 518 6.22 -5.94 32.30
CA LEU A 518 4.81 -5.68 32.60
C LEU A 518 4.46 -6.17 34.02
N PRO A 519 3.48 -5.54 34.69
CA PRO A 519 2.84 -6.15 35.84
C PRO A 519 2.17 -7.47 35.47
N ASP A 520 2.06 -8.37 36.44
CA ASP A 520 1.47 -9.71 36.30
C ASP A 520 -0.04 -9.71 36.00
N TYR A 521 -0.73 -8.60 36.26
CA TYR A 521 -2.14 -8.36 35.90
C TYR A 521 -2.35 -7.75 34.50
N VAL A 522 -1.28 -7.40 33.77
CA VAL A 522 -1.35 -6.81 32.43
C VAL A 522 -1.13 -7.89 31.37
N GLU A 523 -2.23 -8.32 30.75
CA GLU A 523 -2.22 -9.35 29.71
C GLU A 523 -1.70 -8.83 28.35
N THR A 524 -1.24 -9.76 27.51
CA THR A 524 -0.74 -9.47 26.16
C THR A 524 -1.20 -10.48 25.13
N ALA A 525 -1.23 -10.07 23.87
CA ALA A 525 -1.50 -10.91 22.73
C ALA A 525 -0.33 -10.93 21.74
N THR A 526 0.09 -12.13 21.35
CA THR A 526 1.12 -12.35 20.33
C THR A 526 0.47 -12.52 18.96
N ILE A 527 0.81 -11.65 18.00
CA ILE A 527 0.19 -11.57 16.68
C ILE A 527 1.28 -11.53 15.62
N PHE A 528 1.21 -12.43 14.64
CA PHE A 528 2.18 -12.47 13.55
C PHE A 528 2.11 -11.20 12.69
N SER A 529 3.28 -10.64 12.38
CA SER A 529 3.45 -9.39 11.66
C SER A 529 3.93 -9.71 10.23
N GLU A 530 2.99 -9.80 9.29
CA GLU A 530 3.25 -10.19 7.90
C GLU A 530 4.29 -9.30 7.20
N THR A 531 4.46 -8.05 7.64
CA THR A 531 5.48 -7.12 7.13
C THR A 531 6.87 -7.35 7.72
N LYS A 532 6.98 -7.91 8.93
CA LYS A 532 8.27 -8.19 9.60
C LYS A 532 8.72 -9.64 9.44
N GLY A 533 7.80 -10.56 9.12
CA GLY A 533 8.04 -12.01 9.15
C GLY A 533 8.19 -12.58 10.57
N SER A 534 7.84 -11.81 11.60
CA SER A 534 8.01 -12.13 13.02
C SER A 534 6.74 -11.89 13.81
N ASP A 535 6.67 -12.42 15.03
CA ASP A 535 5.58 -12.07 15.95
C ASP A 535 5.80 -10.69 16.59
N ASP A 536 4.71 -9.94 16.72
CA ASP A 536 4.60 -8.70 17.49
C ASP A 536 3.75 -8.96 18.74
N VAL A 537 4.14 -8.37 19.88
CA VAL A 537 3.36 -8.43 21.12
C VAL A 537 2.56 -7.14 21.28
N TYR A 538 1.28 -7.27 21.62
CA TYR A 538 0.37 -6.15 21.89
C TYR A 538 -0.16 -6.23 23.32
N LEU A 539 -0.41 -5.07 23.94
CA LEU A 539 -1.10 -4.97 25.22
C LEU A 539 -2.59 -5.27 25.05
N LEU A 540 -3.19 -5.89 26.06
CA LEU A 540 -4.64 -6.01 26.26
C LEU A 540 -5.05 -5.19 27.49
N CYS A 541 -6.33 -4.82 27.60
CA CYS A 541 -6.88 -4.20 28.83
C CYS A 541 -8.18 -4.89 29.21
N ASN A 542 -8.05 -5.97 29.97
CA ASN A 542 -9.16 -6.84 30.37
C ASN A 542 -9.71 -6.52 31.78
N ASN A 543 -9.09 -5.60 32.50
CA ASN A 543 -9.39 -5.30 33.91
C ASN A 543 -9.09 -3.83 34.27
N LEU A 544 -9.71 -3.33 35.35
CA LEU A 544 -9.52 -1.94 35.80
C LEU A 544 -8.08 -1.63 36.23
N ALA A 545 -7.38 -2.58 36.87
CA ALA A 545 -5.99 -2.39 37.28
C ALA A 545 -5.07 -2.06 36.09
N THR A 546 -5.30 -2.70 34.94
CA THR A 546 -4.61 -2.41 33.68
C THR A 546 -5.01 -1.05 33.12
N LEU A 547 -6.30 -0.68 33.15
CA LEU A 547 -6.79 0.63 32.68
C LEU A 547 -6.14 1.79 33.46
N LEU A 548 -6.04 1.67 34.79
CA LEU A 548 -5.38 2.66 35.64
C LEU A 548 -3.85 2.65 35.48
N TRP A 549 -3.24 1.47 35.28
CA TRP A 549 -1.81 1.36 34.96
C TRP A 549 -1.45 2.02 33.61
N LEU A 550 -2.31 1.91 32.59
CA LEU A 550 -2.14 2.62 31.32
C LEU A 550 -2.13 4.15 31.52
N ALA A 551 -3.06 4.67 32.34
CA ALA A 551 -3.13 6.09 32.68
C ALA A 551 -1.96 6.57 33.55
N GLU A 552 -1.48 5.79 34.51
CA GLU A 552 -0.25 6.07 35.28
C GLU A 552 0.96 6.25 34.35
N ASN A 553 1.05 5.40 33.32
CA ASN A 553 2.07 5.46 32.26
C ASN A 553 1.84 6.59 31.23
N GLY A 554 0.80 7.42 31.43
CA GLY A 554 0.48 8.58 30.62
C GLY A 554 -0.27 8.29 29.32
N ALA A 555 -0.91 7.14 29.17
CA ALA A 555 -1.78 6.87 28.03
C ALA A 555 -3.08 7.70 28.16
N LEU A 556 -3.17 8.79 27.39
CA LEU A 556 -4.35 9.66 27.39
C LEU A 556 -5.37 9.21 26.33
N GLU A 557 -4.91 8.59 25.24
CA GLU A 557 -5.81 7.96 24.24
C GLU A 557 -5.53 6.46 24.13
N ILE A 558 -6.57 5.66 24.34
CA ILE A 558 -6.56 4.20 24.18
C ILE A 558 -7.35 3.84 22.92
N HIS A 559 -6.69 3.21 21.96
CA HIS A 559 -7.25 2.84 20.66
C HIS A 559 -7.27 1.31 20.50
N PRO A 560 -8.35 0.61 20.88
CA PRO A 560 -8.49 -0.82 20.65
C PRO A 560 -8.72 -1.18 19.17
N TRP A 561 -8.33 -2.40 18.78
CA TRP A 561 -8.66 -2.99 17.48
C TRP A 561 -10.15 -3.38 17.38
N HIS A 562 -10.69 -3.39 16.16
CA HIS A 562 -12.10 -3.75 15.90
C HIS A 562 -12.41 -5.26 16.01
N ALA A 563 -11.43 -6.09 16.40
CA ALA A 563 -11.57 -7.54 16.62
C ALA A 563 -10.90 -7.97 17.94
N ARG A 564 -11.35 -9.10 18.50
CA ARG A 564 -10.86 -9.66 19.77
C ARG A 564 -9.97 -10.90 19.55
N VAL A 565 -9.10 -11.22 20.50
CA VAL A 565 -8.20 -12.39 20.45
C VAL A 565 -8.86 -13.70 20.87
N SER A 566 -9.91 -13.64 21.71
CA SER A 566 -10.73 -14.84 22.00
C SER A 566 -11.41 -15.35 20.73
N ALA A 567 -11.42 -16.66 20.56
CA ALA A 567 -12.11 -17.37 19.47
C ALA A 567 -13.64 -17.42 19.65
N GLU A 568 -14.17 -17.05 20.83
CA GLU A 568 -15.59 -17.19 21.15
C GLU A 568 -16.49 -16.38 20.21
N GLY A 569 -17.50 -17.04 19.66
CA GLY A 569 -18.38 -16.51 18.62
C GLY A 569 -17.74 -16.30 17.24
N GLY A 570 -16.44 -16.60 17.07
CA GLY A 570 -15.75 -16.51 15.77
C GLY A 570 -15.90 -17.80 14.96
N ALA A 571 -16.44 -17.72 13.74
CA ALA A 571 -16.80 -18.89 12.93
C ALA A 571 -15.57 -19.75 12.55
N GLY A 572 -15.30 -20.82 13.31
CA GLY A 572 -14.14 -21.70 13.12
C GLY A 572 -12.79 -21.02 13.39
N ALA A 573 -12.77 -19.89 14.09
CA ALA A 573 -11.58 -19.08 14.27
C ALA A 573 -10.64 -19.65 15.36
N THR A 574 -9.32 -19.45 15.20
CA THR A 574 -8.31 -19.89 16.19
C THR A 574 -7.95 -18.76 17.16
N ALA A 575 -7.73 -19.06 18.44
CA ALA A 575 -7.27 -18.04 19.41
C ALA A 575 -5.83 -17.56 19.14
N SER A 576 -4.94 -18.46 18.73
CA SER A 576 -3.55 -18.09 18.41
C SER A 576 -3.44 -17.43 17.04
N ALA A 577 -2.83 -16.23 17.02
CA ALA A 577 -2.48 -15.46 15.83
C ALA A 577 -0.97 -15.50 15.51
N ALA A 578 -0.20 -16.34 16.22
CA ALA A 578 1.26 -16.26 16.28
C ALA A 578 2.00 -17.29 15.40
N GLY A 579 3.18 -16.91 14.92
CA GLY A 579 4.18 -17.76 14.26
C GLY A 579 4.01 -17.96 12.75
N SER A 580 2.89 -17.58 12.13
CA SER A 580 2.77 -17.50 10.66
C SER A 580 1.55 -16.72 10.17
N ALA A 581 1.65 -16.19 8.95
CA ALA A 581 0.54 -15.60 8.20
C ALA A 581 -0.65 -16.58 8.05
N ALA A 582 -0.36 -17.86 7.82
CA ALA A 582 -1.38 -18.90 7.67
C ALA A 582 -2.17 -19.19 8.95
N ARG A 583 -1.59 -18.97 10.14
CA ARG A 583 -2.31 -18.99 11.42
C ARG A 583 -3.08 -17.69 11.63
N LEU A 584 -2.41 -16.54 11.44
CA LEU A 584 -3.04 -15.21 11.54
C LEU A 584 -4.34 -15.15 10.71
N ALA A 585 -4.31 -15.60 9.45
CA ALA A 585 -5.45 -15.61 8.53
C ALA A 585 -6.68 -16.41 9.01
N LYS A 586 -6.50 -17.33 9.96
CA LYS A 586 -7.58 -18.10 10.62
C LYS A 586 -7.88 -17.61 12.05
N ALA A 587 -7.06 -16.71 12.57
CA ALA A 587 -7.15 -16.28 13.96
C ALA A 587 -8.33 -15.33 14.19
N ALA A 588 -8.86 -15.32 15.42
CA ALA A 588 -10.03 -14.57 15.82
C ALA A 588 -9.91 -13.04 15.63
N VAL A 589 -8.66 -12.53 15.58
CA VAL A 589 -8.31 -11.15 15.23
C VAL A 589 -8.55 -10.78 13.75
N ASN A 590 -8.93 -11.71 12.88
CA ASN A 590 -9.43 -11.40 11.53
C ASN A 590 -10.94 -11.16 11.46
N PHE A 591 -11.69 -11.43 12.53
CA PHE A 591 -13.15 -11.43 12.58
C PHE A 591 -13.64 -10.32 13.53
N PRO A 592 -13.95 -9.11 13.02
CA PRO A 592 -14.43 -8.01 13.84
C PRO A 592 -15.82 -8.28 14.44
N ASP A 593 -16.13 -7.62 15.55
CA ASP A 593 -17.47 -7.66 16.20
C ASP A 593 -18.31 -6.39 15.96
N TYR A 594 -17.81 -5.48 15.11
CA TYR A 594 -18.58 -4.39 14.51
C TYR A 594 -18.00 -3.96 13.15
N MET A 595 -18.86 -3.53 12.23
CA MET A 595 -18.49 -2.74 11.06
C MET A 595 -18.47 -1.26 11.46
N LEU A 596 -17.53 -0.48 10.92
CA LEU A 596 -17.24 0.89 11.34
C LEU A 596 -17.26 1.86 10.14
N PHE A 597 -17.86 3.02 10.34
CA PHE A 597 -17.82 4.16 9.44
C PHE A 597 -17.21 5.35 10.18
N ASP A 598 -16.13 5.91 9.64
CA ASP A 598 -15.53 7.15 10.12
C ASP A 598 -16.08 8.33 9.30
N ILE A 599 -16.41 9.44 9.95
CA ILE A 599 -17.10 10.58 9.35
C ILE A 599 -16.30 11.85 9.66
N ASP A 600 -15.35 12.17 8.79
CA ASP A 600 -14.39 13.27 8.92
C ASP A 600 -14.83 14.49 8.09
N PRO A 601 -15.35 15.58 8.70
CA PRO A 601 -15.64 16.80 7.97
C PRO A 601 -14.35 17.56 7.64
N TYR A 602 -13.99 17.63 6.35
CA TYR A 602 -12.91 18.48 5.83
C TYR A 602 -13.40 19.91 5.57
N ILE A 603 -14.09 20.45 6.57
CA ILE A 603 -14.67 21.80 6.61
C ILE A 603 -13.79 22.62 7.56
N TYR A 604 -13.04 23.57 7.00
CA TYR A 604 -12.07 24.39 7.72
C TYR A 604 -12.76 25.61 8.35
N SER A 605 -12.38 25.94 9.58
CA SER A 605 -12.84 27.14 10.29
C SER A 605 -12.25 28.45 9.74
N GLY A 606 -11.11 28.37 9.05
CA GLY A 606 -10.33 29.51 8.59
C GLY A 606 -9.29 30.01 9.60
N ALA A 607 -9.25 29.42 10.81
CA ALA A 607 -8.18 29.65 11.79
C ALA A 607 -6.94 28.77 11.52
N GLU A 608 -7.10 27.66 10.79
CA GLU A 608 -6.04 26.68 10.57
C GLU A 608 -4.95 27.22 9.65
N ARG A 609 -3.68 26.85 9.90
CA ARG A 609 -2.59 27.23 9.00
C ARG A 609 -2.64 26.36 7.75
N ARG A 610 -2.20 26.92 6.62
CA ARG A 610 -2.22 26.24 5.31
C ARG A 610 -1.49 24.89 5.35
N GLY A 611 -2.25 23.80 5.34
CA GLY A 611 -1.76 22.42 5.34
C GLY A 611 -1.99 21.63 6.64
N ASP A 612 -2.55 22.25 7.68
CA ASP A 612 -3.01 21.54 8.88
C ASP A 612 -4.32 20.75 8.61
N GLU A 613 -4.67 19.84 9.53
CA GLU A 613 -6.02 19.23 9.59
C GLU A 613 -7.06 20.28 10.04
N PRO A 614 -8.35 20.16 9.65
CA PRO A 614 -9.40 21.06 10.12
C PRO A 614 -9.53 21.04 11.65
N GLU A 615 -9.80 22.20 12.25
CA GLU A 615 -10.07 22.33 13.68
C GLU A 615 -11.55 22.15 14.00
N PRO A 616 -11.93 21.68 15.21
CA PRO A 616 -13.33 21.48 15.60
C PRO A 616 -14.14 22.79 15.50
N ASN A 617 -15.13 22.82 14.60
CA ASN A 617 -15.95 23.98 14.33
C ASN A 617 -17.43 23.60 14.08
N PRO A 618 -18.39 24.53 14.31
CA PRO A 618 -19.82 24.20 14.22
C PRO A 618 -20.28 23.76 12.83
N GLU A 619 -19.76 24.37 11.76
CA GLU A 619 -20.17 24.04 10.38
C GLU A 619 -19.70 22.64 9.99
N GLY A 620 -18.44 22.31 10.28
CA GLY A 620 -17.90 20.98 10.06
C GLY A 620 -18.62 19.90 10.84
N PHE A 621 -18.92 20.14 12.13
CA PHE A 621 -19.71 19.20 12.91
C PHE A 621 -21.13 19.04 12.36
N GLU A 622 -21.80 20.13 11.96
CA GLU A 622 -23.14 20.09 11.36
C GLU A 622 -23.17 19.29 10.05
N GLN A 623 -22.20 19.50 9.14
CA GLN A 623 -22.07 18.70 7.94
C GLN A 623 -21.82 17.22 8.27
N GLY A 624 -20.92 16.92 9.22
CA GLY A 624 -20.69 15.56 9.71
C GLY A 624 -21.95 14.90 10.30
N ARG A 625 -22.74 15.66 11.06
CA ARG A 625 -24.02 15.25 11.66
C ARG A 625 -25.04 14.89 10.57
N GLN A 626 -25.20 15.74 9.55
CA GLN A 626 -26.08 15.45 8.41
C GLN A 626 -25.67 14.16 7.68
N VAL A 627 -24.37 13.93 7.50
CA VAL A 627 -23.85 12.70 6.87
C VAL A 627 -24.07 11.46 7.75
N ALA A 628 -23.96 11.59 9.07
CA ALA A 628 -24.29 10.49 10.00
C ALA A 628 -25.77 10.09 9.92
N PHE A 629 -26.70 11.05 9.76
CA PHE A 629 -28.12 10.74 9.56
C PHE A 629 -28.41 10.11 8.19
N ARG A 630 -27.83 10.62 7.09
CA ARG A 630 -27.95 9.98 5.76
C ARG A 630 -27.39 8.56 5.72
N LEU A 631 -26.28 8.31 6.43
CA LEU A 631 -25.75 6.97 6.61
C LEU A 631 -26.72 6.10 7.45
N LYS A 632 -27.32 6.65 8.50
CA LYS A 632 -28.33 5.95 9.31
C LYS A 632 -29.53 5.54 8.48
N GLU A 633 -30.07 6.41 7.63
CA GLU A 633 -31.20 6.12 6.73
C GLU A 633 -30.92 4.89 5.84
N VAL A 634 -29.72 4.81 5.25
CA VAL A 634 -29.30 3.64 4.44
C VAL A 634 -29.15 2.38 5.30
N LEU A 635 -28.59 2.50 6.51
CA LEU A 635 -28.45 1.36 7.43
C LEU A 635 -29.81 0.86 7.96
N ASP A 636 -30.73 1.76 8.30
CA ASP A 636 -32.11 1.46 8.69
C ASP A 636 -32.86 0.77 7.55
N ALA A 637 -32.69 1.21 6.30
CA ALA A 637 -33.27 0.57 5.12
C ALA A 637 -32.69 -0.85 4.85
N MET A 638 -31.43 -1.10 5.22
CA MET A 638 -30.83 -2.44 5.27
C MET A 638 -31.25 -3.24 6.52
N ALA A 639 -32.10 -2.68 7.38
CA ALA A 639 -32.46 -3.18 8.70
C ALA A 639 -31.24 -3.49 9.60
N LEU A 640 -30.17 -2.70 9.48
CA LEU A 640 -28.94 -2.79 10.27
C LEU A 640 -28.98 -1.78 11.42
N ALA A 641 -29.21 -2.25 12.65
CA ALA A 641 -29.10 -1.42 13.84
C ALA A 641 -27.68 -0.83 13.94
N ALA A 642 -27.62 0.49 14.14
CA ALA A 642 -26.39 1.28 14.13
C ALA A 642 -26.31 2.20 15.35
N TYR A 643 -25.10 2.44 15.83
CA TYR A 643 -24.77 3.18 17.05
C TYR A 643 -23.79 4.32 16.74
N VAL A 644 -23.99 5.51 17.29
CA VAL A 644 -23.18 6.70 16.98
C VAL A 644 -22.45 7.26 18.20
N LYS A 645 -21.22 7.75 18.00
CA LYS A 645 -20.45 8.48 19.01
C LYS A 645 -19.72 9.66 18.38
N THR A 646 -19.47 10.71 19.16
CA THR A 646 -18.52 11.77 18.75
C THR A 646 -17.11 11.20 18.64
N SER A 647 -16.23 11.87 17.89
CA SER A 647 -14.80 11.52 17.88
C SER A 647 -14.00 12.13 19.03
N GLY A 648 -14.53 13.15 19.70
CA GLY A 648 -13.75 14.06 20.54
C GLY A 648 -12.79 14.97 19.75
N LYS A 649 -12.89 14.97 18.41
CA LYS A 649 -12.31 15.93 17.46
C LYS A 649 -13.45 16.54 16.62
N THR A 650 -13.20 16.79 15.34
CA THR A 650 -14.13 17.23 14.29
C THR A 650 -15.22 16.21 13.95
N GLY A 651 -14.86 14.92 13.82
CA GLY A 651 -15.71 13.90 13.20
C GLY A 651 -16.66 13.13 14.12
N LEU A 652 -17.43 12.22 13.50
CA LEU A 652 -18.33 11.25 14.15
C LEU A 652 -17.92 9.81 13.78
N HIS A 653 -18.28 8.84 14.61
CA HIS A 653 -18.10 7.43 14.30
C HIS A 653 -19.45 6.70 14.38
N VAL A 654 -19.79 5.91 13.36
CA VAL A 654 -20.98 5.05 13.34
C VAL A 654 -20.56 3.58 13.30
N LEU A 655 -21.07 2.79 14.24
CA LEU A 655 -20.74 1.37 14.41
C LEU A 655 -22.00 0.52 14.22
N VAL A 656 -21.89 -0.53 13.41
CA VAL A 656 -22.91 -1.56 13.23
C VAL A 656 -22.39 -2.85 13.90
N PRO A 657 -22.93 -3.26 15.06
CA PRO A 657 -22.50 -4.50 15.73
C PRO A 657 -22.87 -5.73 14.90
N ILE A 658 -21.89 -6.62 14.69
CA ILE A 658 -22.04 -7.81 13.84
C ILE A 658 -21.59 -9.09 14.54
N GLU A 659 -22.12 -10.22 14.07
CA GLU A 659 -21.59 -11.54 14.36
C GLU A 659 -20.17 -11.70 13.79
N ARG A 660 -19.31 -12.44 14.49
CA ARG A 660 -17.90 -12.62 14.13
C ARG A 660 -17.69 -13.75 13.11
N THR A 661 -18.62 -13.88 12.16
CA THR A 661 -18.59 -14.87 11.09
C THR A 661 -17.76 -14.39 9.90
N LEU A 662 -17.85 -13.09 9.59
CA LEU A 662 -17.16 -12.47 8.47
C LEU A 662 -15.76 -11.94 8.84
N ARG A 663 -14.83 -12.05 7.89
CA ARG A 663 -13.50 -11.44 7.97
C ARG A 663 -13.54 -9.96 7.59
N PHE A 664 -12.56 -9.19 8.08
CA PHE A 664 -12.33 -7.79 7.71
C PHE A 664 -12.40 -7.50 6.20
N ASP A 665 -11.89 -8.37 5.33
CA ASP A 665 -11.91 -8.11 3.88
C ASP A 665 -13.33 -8.13 3.29
N VAL A 666 -14.24 -8.94 3.85
CA VAL A 666 -15.66 -8.96 3.47
C VAL A 666 -16.36 -7.73 4.05
N VAL A 667 -16.16 -7.47 5.35
CA VAL A 667 -16.78 -6.33 6.05
C VAL A 667 -16.38 -5.00 5.40
N ARG A 668 -15.11 -4.82 5.02
CA ARG A 668 -14.67 -3.64 4.26
C ARG A 668 -15.37 -3.51 2.92
N ARG A 669 -15.57 -4.60 2.15
CA ARG A 669 -16.30 -4.52 0.87
C ARG A 669 -17.75 -4.05 1.08
N VAL A 670 -18.42 -4.51 2.13
CA VAL A 670 -19.78 -4.05 2.49
C VAL A 670 -19.77 -2.57 2.87
N ALA A 671 -18.88 -2.16 3.77
CA ALA A 671 -18.70 -0.75 4.13
C ALA A 671 -18.40 0.13 2.90
N THR A 672 -17.50 -0.29 2.01
CA THR A 672 -17.17 0.43 0.76
C THR A 672 -18.40 0.62 -0.14
N MET A 673 -19.28 -0.39 -0.27
CA MET A 673 -20.52 -0.25 -1.06
C MET A 673 -21.47 0.76 -0.43
N ILE A 674 -21.69 0.69 0.88
CA ILE A 674 -22.55 1.63 1.63
C ILE A 674 -22.02 3.07 1.52
N CYS A 675 -20.72 3.29 1.79
CA CYS A 675 -20.12 4.62 1.69
C CYS A 675 -20.22 5.21 0.27
N ARG A 676 -19.97 4.39 -0.76
CA ARG A 676 -20.05 4.84 -2.16
C ARG A 676 -21.49 5.15 -2.57
N HIS A 677 -22.48 4.40 -2.08
CA HIS A 677 -23.90 4.71 -2.30
C HIS A 677 -24.30 6.05 -1.66
N VAL A 678 -23.98 6.25 -0.37
CA VAL A 678 -24.22 7.52 0.35
C VAL A 678 -23.51 8.69 -0.32
N ALA A 679 -22.26 8.51 -0.77
CA ALA A 679 -21.51 9.55 -1.47
C ALA A 679 -22.05 9.86 -2.88
N ALA A 680 -22.50 8.85 -3.63
CA ALA A 680 -23.07 9.02 -4.96
C ALA A 680 -24.44 9.73 -4.94
N ALA A 681 -25.21 9.59 -3.85
CA ALA A 681 -26.45 10.34 -3.64
C ALA A 681 -26.20 11.83 -3.31
N HIS A 682 -25.05 12.18 -2.73
CA HIS A 682 -24.72 13.54 -2.29
C HIS A 682 -23.29 14.00 -2.63
N PRO A 683 -22.85 13.93 -3.91
CA PRO A 683 -21.46 14.10 -4.31
C PRO A 683 -20.94 15.54 -4.15
N ALA A 684 -21.82 16.51 -3.93
CA ALA A 684 -21.45 17.88 -3.57
C ALA A 684 -20.89 17.98 -2.15
N THR A 685 -21.51 17.30 -1.17
CA THR A 685 -21.19 17.43 0.27
C THR A 685 -20.40 16.25 0.83
N ILE A 686 -20.45 15.08 0.19
CA ILE A 686 -19.85 13.83 0.68
C ILE A 686 -18.76 13.37 -0.29
N THR A 687 -17.71 12.73 0.23
CA THR A 687 -16.63 12.14 -0.57
C THR A 687 -16.10 10.85 0.02
N THR A 688 -15.62 9.95 -0.85
CA THR A 688 -14.79 8.80 -0.47
C THR A 688 -13.38 8.89 -1.07
N GLU A 689 -12.99 10.06 -1.60
CA GLU A 689 -11.67 10.28 -2.22
C GLU A 689 -10.55 10.14 -1.18
N TRP A 690 -9.56 9.28 -1.47
CA TRP A 690 -8.46 9.07 -0.52
C TRP A 690 -7.44 10.23 -0.51
N ASP A 691 -7.38 11.01 -1.58
CA ASP A 691 -6.61 12.25 -1.71
C ASP A 691 -7.20 13.37 -0.83
N THR A 692 -6.46 13.82 0.19
CA THR A 692 -6.93 14.85 1.13
C THR A 692 -7.17 16.21 0.45
N GLY A 693 -6.43 16.54 -0.61
CA GLY A 693 -6.62 17.78 -1.37
C GLY A 693 -7.97 17.86 -2.09
N LYS A 694 -8.68 16.74 -2.20
CA LYS A 694 -10.03 16.63 -2.77
C LYS A 694 -11.16 16.54 -1.74
N ARG A 695 -10.83 16.58 -0.45
CA ARG A 695 -11.81 16.51 0.64
C ARG A 695 -12.27 17.89 1.10
N THR A 696 -11.45 18.93 0.91
CA THR A 696 -11.75 20.32 1.29
C THR A 696 -13.15 20.76 0.86
N GLY A 697 -13.96 21.20 1.83
CA GLY A 697 -15.36 21.60 1.59
C GLY A 697 -16.35 20.43 1.58
N LYS A 698 -15.95 19.21 1.98
CA LYS A 698 -16.79 18.01 2.03
C LYS A 698 -16.56 17.19 3.29
N VAL A 699 -17.48 16.27 3.56
CA VAL A 699 -17.32 15.22 4.57
C VAL A 699 -16.75 13.96 3.92
N PHE A 700 -15.62 13.49 4.43
CA PHE A 700 -15.01 12.22 4.05
C PHE A 700 -15.61 11.07 4.87
N LEU A 701 -16.04 10.02 4.19
CA LEU A 701 -16.73 8.87 4.78
C LEU A 701 -15.85 7.61 4.67
N ASP A 702 -14.97 7.38 5.66
CA ASP A 702 -13.92 6.36 5.56
C ASP A 702 -14.41 4.95 5.87
N PHE A 703 -14.39 4.08 4.86
CA PHE A 703 -14.53 2.63 5.02
C PHE A 703 -13.19 1.93 5.32
N ASN A 704 -12.04 2.60 5.18
CA ASN A 704 -10.71 1.99 5.35
C ASN A 704 -10.33 1.73 6.81
N MET A 705 -11.15 2.15 7.76
CA MET A 705 -11.06 1.71 9.15
C MET A 705 -11.44 0.23 9.34
N ASN A 706 -12.18 -0.39 8.40
CA ASN A 706 -12.50 -1.82 8.41
C ASN A 706 -11.32 -2.72 7.97
N VAL A 707 -10.12 -2.50 8.47
CA VAL A 707 -8.91 -3.29 8.14
C VAL A 707 -8.30 -3.86 9.40
N ARG A 708 -7.85 -5.13 9.36
CA ARG A 708 -7.17 -5.76 10.50
C ARG A 708 -5.95 -4.93 10.93
N GLY A 709 -5.87 -4.59 12.21
CA GLY A 709 -4.80 -3.76 12.75
C GLY A 709 -5.07 -2.25 12.72
N LYS A 710 -6.20 -1.82 12.13
CA LYS A 710 -6.79 -0.51 12.45
C LYS A 710 -7.38 -0.55 13.86
N SER A 711 -7.39 0.62 14.46
CA SER A 711 -7.85 0.89 15.82
C SER A 711 -8.40 2.30 15.88
N ILE A 712 -9.36 2.55 16.77
CA ILE A 712 -10.01 3.84 16.94
C ILE A 712 -10.16 4.14 18.42
N ILE A 713 -10.25 5.42 18.81
CA ILE A 713 -10.43 5.84 20.20
C ILE A 713 -11.61 5.07 20.83
N VAL A 714 -11.36 4.48 22.00
CA VAL A 714 -12.38 3.74 22.76
C VAL A 714 -13.60 4.63 23.04
N PRO A 715 -14.84 4.10 23.03
CA PRO A 715 -16.00 4.77 23.62
C PRO A 715 -15.68 5.30 25.02
N TYR A 716 -16.11 6.54 25.30
CA TYR A 716 -15.77 7.28 26.53
C TYR A 716 -14.28 7.64 26.70
N GLY A 717 -13.43 7.38 25.70
CA GLY A 717 -12.01 7.74 25.75
C GLY A 717 -11.81 9.26 25.57
N PRO A 718 -11.05 9.94 26.47
CA PRO A 718 -10.66 11.33 26.27
C PRO A 718 -9.63 11.46 25.14
N ARG A 719 -9.46 12.67 24.61
CA ARG A 719 -8.50 13.01 23.56
C ARG A 719 -7.34 13.85 24.08
N GLY A 720 -6.18 13.72 23.44
CA GLY A 720 -5.00 14.56 23.69
C GLY A 720 -5.11 15.96 23.08
N LEU A 721 -6.24 16.65 23.28
CA LEU A 721 -6.53 18.02 22.88
C LEU A 721 -6.90 18.87 24.08
N ALA A 722 -6.74 20.21 23.98
CA ALA A 722 -7.17 21.15 25.01
C ALA A 722 -8.65 20.94 25.40
N GLY A 723 -8.97 21.14 26.68
CA GLY A 723 -10.31 20.87 27.22
C GLY A 723 -10.62 19.39 27.51
N ALA A 724 -9.75 18.44 27.17
CA ALA A 724 -9.97 17.00 27.31
C ALA A 724 -11.33 16.51 26.72
N PRO A 725 -11.65 16.81 25.44
CA PRO A 725 -12.86 16.32 24.80
C PRO A 725 -12.86 14.79 24.73
N VAL A 726 -14.05 14.19 24.69
CA VAL A 726 -14.26 12.75 24.82
C VAL A 726 -14.93 12.18 23.57
N SER A 727 -14.55 10.98 23.16
CA SER A 727 -15.29 10.20 22.14
C SER A 727 -16.57 9.62 22.76
N MET A 728 -17.58 10.49 22.89
CA MET A 728 -18.79 10.24 23.69
C MET A 728 -19.84 9.45 22.89
N PRO A 729 -20.26 8.27 23.39
CA PRO A 729 -21.44 7.56 22.89
C PRO A 729 -22.72 8.38 23.04
N LEU A 730 -23.53 8.39 21.99
CA LEU A 730 -24.81 9.09 21.95
C LEU A 730 -25.91 8.17 21.43
N ALA A 731 -27.14 8.41 21.87
CA ALA A 731 -28.32 7.99 21.13
C ALA A 731 -28.57 8.95 19.93
N TRP A 732 -29.34 8.52 18.95
CA TRP A 732 -29.53 9.28 17.70
C TRP A 732 -30.34 10.57 17.87
N ASP A 733 -31.25 10.60 18.85
CA ASP A 733 -31.95 11.80 19.32
C ASP A 733 -30.98 12.78 20.00
N GLN A 734 -30.07 12.28 20.84
CA GLN A 734 -29.04 13.08 21.49
C GLN A 734 -28.07 13.69 20.48
N LEU A 735 -27.72 12.96 19.41
CA LEU A 735 -26.92 13.50 18.30
C LEU A 735 -27.63 14.66 17.60
N ALA A 736 -28.96 14.62 17.48
CA ALA A 736 -29.71 15.62 16.73
C ALA A 736 -29.52 17.06 17.27
N SER A 737 -29.25 17.20 18.58
CA SER A 737 -28.96 18.46 19.27
C SER A 737 -27.62 18.47 20.02
N ALA A 738 -26.65 17.66 19.59
CA ALA A 738 -25.36 17.57 20.26
C ALA A 738 -24.44 18.75 19.92
N ASP A 739 -23.89 19.40 20.95
CA ASP A 739 -22.67 20.20 20.83
C ASP A 739 -21.44 19.30 21.07
N PRO A 740 -20.46 19.20 20.14
CA PRO A 740 -19.24 18.43 20.35
C PRO A 740 -18.34 19.01 21.45
N ALA A 741 -18.33 20.34 21.66
CA ALA A 741 -17.51 21.00 22.68
C ALA A 741 -18.05 20.78 24.12
N GLY A 742 -19.34 20.45 24.24
CA GLY A 742 -19.99 20.06 25.49
C GLY A 742 -19.49 18.74 26.09
N TRP A 743 -18.85 17.86 25.31
CA TRP A 743 -18.43 16.52 25.75
C TRP A 743 -16.95 16.46 26.14
N ARG A 744 -16.65 16.94 27.35
CA ARG A 744 -15.31 16.99 27.98
C ARG A 744 -15.24 16.06 29.18
N LEU A 745 -14.04 15.64 29.61
CA LEU A 745 -13.86 14.72 30.74
C LEU A 745 -14.67 15.14 32.00
N PRO A 746 -14.67 16.42 32.45
CA PRO A 746 -15.47 16.83 33.62
C PRO A 746 -16.98 16.80 33.38
N THR A 747 -17.44 17.13 32.16
CA THR A 747 -18.88 17.17 31.85
C THR A 747 -19.45 15.78 31.59
N VAL A 748 -18.67 14.88 30.99
CA VAL A 748 -19.03 13.47 30.81
C VAL A 748 -19.13 12.76 32.16
N ARG A 749 -18.23 13.05 33.11
CA ARG A 749 -18.32 12.56 34.51
C ARG A 749 -19.70 12.85 35.11
N ASN A 750 -20.17 14.10 35.01
CA ASN A 750 -21.49 14.51 35.49
C ASN A 750 -22.65 13.84 34.71
N ALA A 751 -22.42 13.42 33.46
CA ALA A 751 -23.40 12.72 32.65
C ALA A 751 -23.48 11.20 32.92
N LEU A 752 -22.53 10.60 33.66
CA LEU A 752 -22.52 9.15 33.95
C LEU A 752 -23.72 8.69 34.80
N ALA A 753 -24.43 9.59 35.48
CA ALA A 753 -25.71 9.27 36.14
C ALA A 753 -26.86 8.96 35.16
N ARG A 754 -26.69 9.26 33.86
CA ARG A 754 -27.69 8.96 32.80
C ARG A 754 -27.51 7.52 32.28
N PRO A 755 -28.57 6.84 31.81
CA PRO A 755 -28.47 5.55 31.14
C PRO A 755 -27.44 5.56 30.00
N ASP A 756 -26.73 4.45 29.81
CA ASP A 756 -25.75 4.30 28.73
C ASP A 756 -26.46 4.03 27.38
N PRO A 757 -26.37 4.93 26.39
CA PRO A 757 -27.03 4.75 25.09
C PRO A 757 -26.48 3.56 24.28
N TRP A 758 -25.31 3.04 24.66
CA TRP A 758 -24.63 1.91 24.01
C TRP A 758 -24.68 0.62 24.83
N ALA A 759 -25.40 0.58 25.96
CA ALA A 759 -25.52 -0.59 26.84
C ALA A 759 -25.86 -1.91 26.12
N ARG A 760 -26.61 -1.83 25.01
CA ARG A 760 -27.04 -2.98 24.22
C ARG A 760 -26.13 -3.35 23.04
N LEU A 761 -25.12 -2.54 22.69
CA LEU A 761 -24.39 -2.67 21.42
C LEU A 761 -23.84 -4.09 21.17
N PHE A 762 -23.27 -4.75 22.19
CA PHE A 762 -22.75 -6.11 22.04
C PHE A 762 -23.80 -7.22 22.16
N ALA A 763 -25.02 -6.92 22.63
CA ALA A 763 -26.16 -7.83 22.62
C ALA A 763 -26.91 -7.76 21.27
N ASP A 764 -27.02 -6.58 20.69
CA ASP A 764 -27.70 -6.32 19.41
C ASP A 764 -26.81 -6.64 18.18
N ARG A 765 -25.95 -7.66 18.27
CA ARG A 765 -25.13 -8.14 17.15
C ARG A 765 -26.00 -8.78 16.07
N GLN A 766 -25.62 -8.56 14.82
CA GLN A 766 -26.42 -8.95 13.66
C GLN A 766 -25.62 -9.83 12.69
N SER A 767 -26.27 -10.87 12.16
CA SER A 767 -25.74 -11.64 11.03
C SER A 767 -25.76 -10.81 9.75
N LEU A 768 -24.63 -10.19 9.41
CA LEU A 768 -24.50 -9.41 8.17
C LEU A 768 -24.69 -10.28 6.92
N GLU A 769 -24.35 -11.57 7.00
CA GLU A 769 -24.60 -12.55 5.94
C GLU A 769 -26.09 -12.78 5.71
N ALA A 770 -26.88 -12.98 6.77
CA ALA A 770 -28.33 -13.13 6.63
C ALA A 770 -29.00 -11.85 6.11
N LYS A 771 -28.53 -10.67 6.54
CA LYS A 771 -29.05 -9.37 6.07
C LYS A 771 -28.78 -9.14 4.58
N LEU A 772 -27.60 -9.53 4.09
CA LEU A 772 -27.25 -9.42 2.67
C LEU A 772 -27.95 -10.50 1.81
N ALA A 773 -28.19 -11.70 2.35
CA ALA A 773 -28.91 -12.76 1.64
C ALA A 773 -30.43 -12.57 1.62
N GLY A 774 -31.00 -11.89 2.62
CA GLY A 774 -32.43 -11.60 2.73
C GLY A 774 -32.89 -10.32 2.02
N ALA A 775 -31.97 -9.54 1.43
CA ALA A 775 -32.32 -8.34 0.68
C ALA A 775 -33.03 -8.73 -0.64
N PRO A 776 -34.26 -8.26 -0.91
CA PRO A 776 -34.94 -8.53 -2.17
C PRO A 776 -34.16 -7.92 -3.35
N ALA A 777 -34.03 -8.69 -4.43
CA ALA A 777 -33.32 -8.26 -5.65
C ALA A 777 -34.14 -7.24 -6.46
N HIS A 778 -34.32 -6.03 -5.93
CA HIS A 778 -35.06 -4.97 -6.60
C HIS A 778 -34.28 -4.40 -7.79
N ALA A 779 -34.76 -4.75 -8.99
CA ALA A 779 -34.78 -3.93 -10.20
C ALA A 779 -33.53 -3.08 -10.49
N ALA A 780 -32.47 -3.72 -11.00
CA ALA A 780 -31.58 -3.04 -11.95
C ALA A 780 -32.29 -3.04 -13.32
N GLY A 781 -33.18 -2.07 -13.55
CA GLY A 781 -34.17 -2.15 -14.62
C GLY A 781 -34.97 -0.89 -14.92
N GLU A 782 -34.30 0.27 -14.93
CA GLU A 782 -34.67 1.50 -15.68
C GLU A 782 -33.40 2.29 -15.99
#